data_AF-A0AAT9PH11-F1
#
_entry.id   AF-A0AAT9PH11-F1
#
_cell.length_a   1.000
_cell.length_b   1.000
_cell.length_c   1.000
_cell.angle_alpha   90.00
_cell.angle_beta   90.00
_cell.angle_gamma   90.00
#
_symmetry.space_group_name_H-M   'P 1'
#
loop_
_entity.id
_entity.type
_entity.pdbx_description
1 polymer ?
#
loop_
_entity_poly.entity_id
_entity_poly.type
_entity_poly.pdbx_seq_one_letter_code
_entity_poly.pdbx_strand_id
1 'polypeptide(L)'
;MFIEGMVEYRPGIDAERYVWKKVKSAFIERESFGFLHFPMFKENHASKREIDILLVDRDIGVTVIEVKGINIKQIEGIQGHIWHFTKDYYASKGEPFNQAEQQLNMLCDDIEKKDSLNRAFSKRAVVALPYITSEQWIERGFNQLLNTPFILFKDDFEQGTWIQKLERMNIYKARLNLQDSQWDALKKHFYIRNLAREKTDEIKSEKQKRFSNLYVFTSEEQFHKEKEEIEKLLKEGLKIYIFSTFSISKNWLALQKEFCDEFQLQVFQTKETNLSVDTRIIQDGEVEASFLKNILSPAFPKFNLGQYIAVHNPHTDNLMITAGAGTGKTYVMIDRIFYLLEKVGITLKDIIMVTFTNASTNEMKERLQKKLLSMFKLTGKTKYLYFAEEVKNIQISTIHAFSKSILTQLAHEIGFGRNLKVRSFIKTKSDILEKLANEFFQKHSAKVLVDLNLKFYEVINMMKSFWDEMEKKGLTRREIESIVWGTVVTEEHQILKDLFQYVFKQCEGVLEAQKKKENAIDTGDMVRKLKLFTQGDTLKQLQTDKYLFVDEFQDSDNTQIELVASLQNQLTYHLFVVGDIKQSIYRFRGADYTSFTRLAERVNSSFTPVALNQNYRTTSSLLEKLDKVFSVWGQKCWGPKGKECLLPYTEDDRLRGMKINEPTIGEFLYPNTNKDNVEEETVRHIFEAVDITKQLPDDENKKISLVVRTNKQALEVREWCEKAGIGTVQNLDGTFYKSDAVIHFKMMLDALLYPGEAKHVVNFLQSPYFRYAIPTKLLIPLKGDSEKIIKFLQLHMGNDFTQYLDELKRLPVMAVIQKIISEKGLLQHISSYYEVKYGDDPDIDESIKQLEIEIAVKQYEKNLYHLMNIIQKQFDSMSGTLWNIHEWLTLQIRVNRNENEPMIEPKLGVVEITTVHRSKGLEYHTVIMPKLNHSFSNKQASFYIQDEKEMGDDKRTVGWKAKDIKNNYFATLQNYESFEVEREETRLLYVAMTRAKKRLILMMPEKISENTWGNLLGRAFNEVNHER
;
A
#
# COMPACT_ATOMS: atom_id res chain seq x y z
N MET A 1 19.99 22.72 7.74
CA MET A 1 19.23 21.81 6.84
C MET A 1 20.19 20.81 6.22
N PHE A 2 20.03 19.48 6.38
CA PHE A 2 21.00 18.49 5.88
C PHE A 2 20.29 17.37 5.12
N ILE A 3 20.40 17.37 3.79
CA ILE A 3 19.63 16.52 2.88
C ILE A 3 20.51 15.43 2.26
N GLU A 4 20.01 14.21 2.20
CA GLU A 4 20.67 13.06 1.57
C GLU A 4 19.99 12.74 0.24
N GLY A 5 20.71 12.84 -0.88
CA GLY A 5 20.22 12.47 -2.21
C GLY A 5 20.02 10.96 -2.37
N MET A 6 19.12 10.55 -3.26
CA MET A 6 18.92 9.13 -3.60
C MET A 6 20.04 8.66 -4.52
N VAL A 7 20.79 7.64 -4.08
CA VAL A 7 21.82 6.98 -4.90
C VAL A 7 21.63 5.46 -4.81
N GLU A 8 21.61 4.80 -5.97
CA GLU A 8 21.68 3.35 -6.06
C GLU A 8 23.02 2.84 -5.50
N TYR A 9 23.07 1.63 -4.93
CA TYR A 9 24.30 1.14 -4.33
C TYR A 9 25.45 1.11 -5.35
N ARG A 10 26.47 1.96 -5.15
CA ARG A 10 27.66 2.08 -6.01
C ARG A 10 28.94 1.92 -5.19
N PRO A 11 30.03 1.36 -5.76
CA PRO A 11 31.31 1.28 -5.08
C PRO A 11 31.77 2.66 -4.57
N GLY A 12 32.05 2.78 -3.28
CA GLY A 12 32.46 4.03 -2.63
C GLY A 12 31.37 4.78 -1.86
N ILE A 13 30.09 4.41 -1.98
CA ILE A 13 28.98 5.10 -1.29
C ILE A 13 29.05 5.02 0.23
N ASP A 14 29.60 3.94 0.78
CA ASP A 14 29.78 3.77 2.23
C ASP A 14 30.78 4.79 2.80
N ALA A 15 31.79 5.17 2.00
CA ALA A 15 32.75 6.21 2.35
C ALA A 15 32.10 7.61 2.32
N GLU A 16 31.29 7.90 1.29
CA GLU A 16 30.51 9.13 1.17
C GLU A 16 29.55 9.30 2.36
N ARG A 17 28.80 8.24 2.71
CA ARG A 17 27.89 8.23 3.87
C ARG A 17 28.61 8.42 5.20
N TYR A 18 29.80 7.83 5.37
CA TYR A 18 30.59 8.03 6.57
C TYR A 18 30.99 9.51 6.75
N VAL A 19 31.55 10.14 5.70
CA VAL A 19 31.94 11.55 5.73
C VAL A 19 30.70 12.44 5.93
N TRP A 20 29.59 12.13 5.25
CA TRP A 20 28.33 12.85 5.40
C TRP A 20 27.78 12.83 6.82
N LYS A 21 27.81 11.67 7.49
CA LYS A 21 27.37 11.55 8.88
C LYS A 21 28.19 12.46 9.80
N LYS A 22 29.51 12.53 9.58
CA LYS A 22 30.42 13.42 10.33
C LYS A 22 30.10 14.89 10.04
N VAL A 23 29.94 15.27 8.78
CA VAL A 23 29.58 16.63 8.38
C VAL A 23 28.26 17.07 9.00
N LYS A 24 27.21 16.26 8.86
CA LYS A 24 25.91 16.51 9.46
C LYS A 24 26.00 16.69 10.98
N SER A 25 26.69 15.80 11.68
CA SER A 25 26.81 15.88 13.14
C SER A 25 27.52 17.16 13.62
N ALA A 26 28.50 17.65 12.87
CA ALA A 26 29.30 18.81 13.26
C ALA A 26 28.64 20.16 12.95
N PHE A 27 27.79 20.23 11.92
CA PHE A 27 27.27 21.50 11.41
C PHE A 27 25.76 21.69 11.64
N ILE A 28 25.03 20.68 12.14
CA ILE A 28 23.57 20.75 12.33
C ILE A 28 23.10 21.85 13.29
N GLU A 29 23.93 22.23 14.27
CA GLU A 29 23.64 23.29 15.24
C GLU A 29 24.16 24.67 14.82
N ARG A 30 24.94 24.76 13.73
CA ARG A 30 25.43 26.02 13.16
C ARG A 30 24.40 26.61 12.20
N GLU A 31 24.53 27.91 11.86
CA GLU A 31 23.78 28.51 10.75
C GLU A 31 24.30 27.99 9.41
N SER A 32 23.87 26.77 9.07
CA SER A 32 24.39 26.03 7.93
C SER A 32 23.36 25.10 7.29
N PHE A 33 23.68 24.68 6.08
CA PHE A 33 22.98 23.63 5.38
C PHE A 33 23.94 22.83 4.50
N GLY A 34 23.59 21.57 4.23
CA GLY A 34 24.39 20.70 3.39
C GLY A 34 23.55 19.71 2.60
N PHE A 35 24.16 19.16 1.57
CA PHE A 35 23.57 18.18 0.67
C PHE A 35 24.60 17.07 0.41
N LEU A 36 24.21 15.81 0.62
CA LEU A 36 24.90 14.65 0.04
C LEU A 36 24.32 14.43 -1.36
N HIS A 37 25.17 14.38 -2.38
CA HIS A 37 24.81 14.27 -3.80
C HIS A 37 24.02 15.47 -4.34
N PHE A 38 24.64 16.65 -4.36
CA PHE A 38 24.04 17.85 -4.93
C PHE A 38 24.18 17.86 -6.47
N PRO A 39 23.07 17.82 -7.24
CA PRO A 39 23.15 17.82 -8.70
C PRO A 39 23.49 19.19 -9.24
N MET A 40 24.42 19.24 -10.19
CA MET A 40 24.78 20.43 -10.96
C MET A 40 24.47 20.24 -12.44
N PHE A 41 23.98 21.32 -13.06
CA PHE A 41 23.60 21.36 -14.47
C PHE A 41 24.49 22.38 -15.23
N LYS A 42 24.98 22.01 -16.42
CA LYS A 42 25.60 22.98 -17.35
C LYS A 42 24.51 23.79 -18.06
N GLU A 43 24.82 25.02 -18.48
CA GLU A 43 23.94 25.89 -19.27
C GLU A 43 23.39 25.22 -20.55
N ASN A 44 24.13 24.26 -21.14
CA ASN A 44 23.70 23.50 -22.34
C ASN A 44 23.18 22.07 -22.05
N HIS A 45 22.94 21.71 -20.78
CA HIS A 45 22.31 20.44 -20.31
C HIS A 45 22.84 19.09 -20.83
N ALA A 46 23.92 19.05 -21.62
CA ALA A 46 24.45 17.81 -22.21
C ALA A 46 25.22 16.90 -21.22
N SER A 47 25.46 17.32 -19.98
CA SER A 47 26.13 16.49 -18.96
C SER A 47 25.72 16.88 -17.54
N LYS A 48 25.16 15.93 -16.76
CA LYS A 48 24.89 16.05 -15.32
C LYS A 48 26.20 15.82 -14.55
N ARG A 49 26.59 16.75 -13.66
CA ARG A 49 27.66 16.54 -12.68
C ARG A 49 27.05 16.53 -11.28
N GLU A 50 27.61 15.75 -10.36
CA GLU A 50 27.09 15.60 -9.00
C GLU A 50 28.21 15.92 -8.02
N ILE A 51 27.95 16.81 -7.07
CA ILE A 51 28.84 17.10 -5.94
C ILE A 51 28.58 16.04 -4.87
N ASP A 52 29.62 15.33 -4.43
CA ASP A 52 29.49 14.32 -3.39
C ASP A 52 28.93 14.93 -2.10
N ILE A 53 29.58 15.94 -1.52
CA ILE A 53 29.04 16.68 -0.38
C ILE A 53 29.19 18.18 -0.62
N LEU A 54 28.07 18.90 -0.60
CA LEU A 54 28.01 20.36 -0.57
C LEU A 54 27.70 20.80 0.85
N LEU A 55 28.53 21.66 1.43
CA LEU A 55 28.30 22.30 2.72
C LEU A 55 28.31 23.82 2.53
N VAL A 56 27.29 24.47 3.08
CA VAL A 56 27.16 25.92 3.08
C VAL A 56 26.90 26.38 4.50
N ASP A 57 27.81 27.17 5.03
CA ASP A 57 27.77 27.66 6.40
C ASP A 57 28.01 29.17 6.39
N ARG A 58 27.41 29.87 7.36
CA ARG A 58 27.49 31.33 7.39
C ARG A 58 28.91 31.85 7.62
N ASP A 59 29.69 31.18 8.46
CA ASP A 59 31.03 31.61 8.83
C ASP A 59 32.08 31.10 7.83
N ILE A 60 31.95 29.83 7.43
CA ILE A 60 32.90 29.20 6.52
C ILE A 60 32.44 29.22 5.05
N GLY A 61 31.31 29.82 4.69
CA GLY A 61 30.91 29.96 3.29
C GLY A 61 30.59 28.63 2.58
N VAL A 62 30.94 28.54 1.29
CA VAL A 62 30.59 27.41 0.42
C VAL A 62 31.76 26.44 0.30
N THR A 63 31.51 25.17 0.61
CA THR A 63 32.50 24.08 0.63
C THR A 63 32.00 22.88 -0.17
N VAL A 64 32.81 22.45 -1.14
CA VAL A 64 32.62 21.20 -1.88
C VAL A 64 33.63 20.17 -1.36
N ILE A 65 33.14 18.99 -0.96
CA ILE A 65 33.96 17.88 -0.48
C ILE A 65 33.76 16.70 -1.42
N GLU A 66 34.83 16.33 -2.13
CA GLU A 66 34.89 15.12 -2.96
C GLU A 66 35.39 13.95 -2.11
N VAL A 67 34.69 12.81 -2.14
CA VAL A 67 35.02 11.67 -1.28
C VAL A 67 35.55 10.52 -2.12
N LYS A 68 36.66 9.89 -1.67
CA LYS A 68 37.16 8.65 -2.29
C LYS A 68 37.27 7.53 -1.26
N GLY A 69 36.44 6.50 -1.42
CA GLY A 69 36.52 5.26 -0.66
C GLY A 69 37.63 4.34 -1.16
N ILE A 70 38.90 4.74 -0.99
CA ILE A 70 40.09 4.02 -1.46
C ILE A 70 41.05 3.69 -0.32
N ASN A 71 41.76 2.55 -0.44
CA ASN A 71 42.83 2.18 0.48
C ASN A 71 44.19 2.67 -0.04
N ILE A 72 45.15 2.92 0.86
CA ILE A 72 46.47 3.47 0.50
C ILE A 72 47.24 2.62 -0.52
N LYS A 73 47.05 1.30 -0.50
CA LYS A 73 47.69 0.36 -1.44
C LYS A 73 47.15 0.46 -2.87
N GLN A 74 45.95 1.04 -3.03
CA GLN A 74 45.26 1.15 -4.32
C GLN A 74 45.69 2.40 -5.11
N ILE A 75 46.51 3.26 -4.50
CA ILE A 75 47.13 4.41 -5.17
C ILE A 75 48.53 3.97 -5.60
N GLU A 76 48.75 3.75 -6.89
CA GLU A 76 50.06 3.35 -7.44
C GLU A 76 51.06 4.51 -7.36
N GLY A 77 50.61 5.71 -7.74
CA GLY A 77 51.41 6.93 -7.71
C GLY A 77 50.57 8.15 -8.05
N ILE A 78 51.11 9.34 -7.75
CA ILE A 78 50.47 10.63 -8.04
C ILE A 78 51.45 11.46 -8.87
N GLN A 79 51.01 11.92 -10.04
CA GLN A 79 51.79 12.76 -10.94
C GLN A 79 51.03 14.07 -11.18
N GLY A 80 51.48 15.16 -10.55
CA GLY A 80 50.74 16.42 -10.54
C GLY A 80 49.39 16.26 -9.83
N HIS A 81 48.29 16.57 -10.53
CA HIS A 81 46.92 16.38 -10.01
C HIS A 81 46.30 15.01 -10.37
N ILE A 82 47.01 14.18 -11.14
CA ILE A 82 46.53 12.88 -11.61
C ILE A 82 46.96 11.77 -10.65
N TRP A 83 45.99 11.04 -10.13
CA TRP A 83 46.17 9.90 -9.25
C TRP A 83 46.05 8.63 -10.10
N HIS A 84 47.09 7.80 -10.10
CA HIS A 84 47.10 6.51 -10.77
C HIS A 84 46.68 5.43 -9.78
N PHE A 85 45.70 4.61 -10.18
CA PHE A 85 45.13 3.58 -9.32
C PHE A 85 45.49 2.19 -9.82
N THR A 86 45.55 1.24 -8.90
CA THR A 86 45.77 -0.18 -9.20
C THR A 86 44.58 -0.79 -9.96
N LYS A 87 44.80 -1.91 -10.66
CA LYS A 87 43.77 -2.59 -11.48
C LYS A 87 42.53 -3.07 -10.71
N ASP A 88 42.61 -3.22 -9.39
CA ASP A 88 41.51 -3.60 -8.49
C ASP A 88 40.60 -2.42 -8.11
N TYR A 89 40.91 -1.20 -8.56
CA TYR A 89 40.02 -0.05 -8.46
C TYR A 89 39.25 0.17 -9.76
N TYR A 90 38.02 0.69 -9.66
CA TYR A 90 37.10 0.80 -10.81
C TYR A 90 37.52 1.84 -11.87
N ALA A 91 38.55 2.64 -11.60
CA ALA A 91 39.12 3.62 -12.52
C ALA A 91 40.64 3.48 -12.56
N SER A 92 41.27 3.65 -13.72
CA SER A 92 42.74 3.58 -13.87
C SER A 92 43.46 4.87 -13.50
N LYS A 93 42.74 6.01 -13.52
CA LYS A 93 43.24 7.32 -13.11
C LYS A 93 42.10 8.24 -12.66
N GLY A 94 42.41 9.26 -11.86
CA GLY A 94 41.45 10.30 -11.47
C GLY A 94 42.12 11.59 -11.00
N GLU A 95 41.35 12.68 -10.93
CA GLU A 95 41.82 13.99 -10.44
C GLU A 95 40.86 14.54 -9.36
N PRO A 96 40.83 13.96 -8.14
CA PRO A 96 39.78 14.23 -7.15
C PRO A 96 39.68 15.71 -6.75
N PHE A 97 40.81 16.41 -6.62
CA PHE A 97 40.80 17.82 -6.25
C PHE A 97 40.35 18.73 -7.38
N ASN A 98 40.85 18.53 -8.61
CA ASN A 98 40.41 19.30 -9.77
C ASN A 98 38.91 19.10 -10.03
N GLN A 99 38.39 17.90 -9.76
CA GLN A 99 36.96 17.64 -9.81
C GLN A 99 36.20 18.51 -8.80
N ALA A 100 36.59 18.48 -7.51
CA ALA A 100 35.98 19.30 -6.47
C ALA A 100 36.06 20.81 -6.78
N GLU A 101 37.20 21.29 -7.27
CA GLU A 101 37.43 22.69 -7.60
C GLU A 101 36.60 23.15 -8.81
N GLN A 102 36.56 22.36 -9.88
CA GLN A 102 35.69 22.64 -11.03
C GLN A 102 34.22 22.69 -10.61
N GLN A 103 33.81 21.78 -9.73
CA GLN A 103 32.44 21.75 -9.25
C GLN A 103 32.10 22.99 -8.41
N LEU A 104 33.00 23.37 -7.51
CA LEU A 104 32.86 24.57 -6.70
C LEU A 104 32.80 25.84 -7.57
N ASN A 105 33.69 25.97 -8.56
CA ASN A 105 33.73 27.13 -9.44
C ASN A 105 32.42 27.26 -10.22
N MET A 106 31.95 26.17 -10.84
CA MET A 106 30.66 26.16 -11.54
C MET A 106 29.50 26.60 -10.65
N LEU A 107 29.43 26.07 -9.42
CA LEU A 107 28.39 26.45 -8.46
C LEU A 107 28.50 27.92 -8.06
N CYS A 108 29.71 28.39 -7.76
CA CYS A 108 29.93 29.75 -7.29
C CYS A 108 29.72 30.78 -8.40
N ASP A 109 30.09 30.47 -9.64
CA ASP A 109 29.86 31.36 -10.79
C ASP A 109 28.36 31.65 -10.97
N ASP A 110 27.50 30.64 -10.76
CA ASP A 110 26.05 30.84 -10.80
C ASP A 110 25.52 31.64 -9.61
N ILE A 111 26.04 31.40 -8.39
CA ILE A 111 25.67 32.15 -7.19
C ILE A 111 26.08 33.63 -7.33
N GLU A 112 27.28 33.89 -7.86
CA GLU A 112 27.89 35.22 -7.95
C GLU A 112 27.38 36.07 -9.13
N LYS A 113 26.57 35.50 -10.04
CA LYS A 113 25.77 36.29 -11.00
C LYS A 113 24.84 37.31 -10.33
N LYS A 114 24.54 37.12 -9.03
CA LYS A 114 23.78 38.08 -8.22
C LYS A 114 24.74 39.09 -7.60
N ASP A 115 24.58 40.38 -7.93
CA ASP A 115 25.47 41.46 -7.46
C ASP A 115 25.66 41.49 -5.93
N SER A 116 24.63 41.14 -5.15
CA SER A 116 24.70 41.10 -3.69
C SER A 116 25.58 39.98 -3.12
N LEU A 117 25.85 38.94 -3.91
CA LEU A 117 26.61 37.75 -3.52
C LEU A 117 27.98 37.65 -4.19
N ASN A 118 28.28 38.53 -5.15
CA ASN A 118 29.56 38.57 -5.83
C ASN A 118 30.70 38.74 -4.81
N ARG A 119 31.59 37.74 -4.71
CA ARG A 119 32.75 37.76 -3.81
C ARG A 119 32.42 37.88 -2.32
N ALA A 120 31.17 37.61 -1.93
CA ALA A 120 30.64 37.85 -0.59
C ALA A 120 30.91 36.73 0.43
N PHE A 121 31.26 35.52 -0.03
CA PHE A 121 31.48 34.35 0.82
C PHE A 121 32.80 33.65 0.48
N SER A 122 33.33 32.92 1.45
CA SER A 122 34.54 32.12 1.25
C SER A 122 34.22 30.83 0.48
N LYS A 123 35.16 30.37 -0.35
CA LYS A 123 35.01 29.19 -1.23
C LYS A 123 36.07 28.14 -0.90
N ARG A 124 35.69 26.86 -0.78
CA ARG A 124 36.59 25.73 -0.46
C ARG A 124 36.28 24.50 -1.31
N ALA A 125 37.33 23.84 -1.82
CA ALA A 125 37.26 22.50 -2.40
C ALA A 125 38.22 21.59 -1.61
N VAL A 126 37.76 20.40 -1.24
CA VAL A 126 38.50 19.49 -0.36
C VAL A 126 38.32 18.05 -0.81
N VAL A 127 39.35 17.22 -0.62
CA VAL A 127 39.27 15.77 -0.85
C VAL A 127 39.21 15.05 0.50
N ALA A 128 38.29 14.12 0.68
CA ALA A 128 38.17 13.29 1.87
C ALA A 128 38.52 11.82 1.56
N LEU A 129 39.46 11.26 2.34
CA LEU A 129 39.92 9.88 2.25
C LEU A 129 39.62 9.15 3.57
N PRO A 130 38.37 8.71 3.80
CA PRO A 130 37.95 8.19 5.10
C PRO A 130 38.58 6.84 5.48
N TYR A 131 39.30 6.17 4.57
CA TYR A 131 39.97 4.89 4.81
C TYR A 131 41.49 5.00 4.92
N ILE A 132 42.07 6.18 4.71
CA ILE A 132 43.53 6.42 4.75
C ILE A 132 43.86 7.34 5.91
N THR A 133 44.84 6.96 6.74
CA THR A 133 45.37 7.82 7.81
C THR A 133 46.48 8.75 7.29
N SER A 134 46.70 9.88 7.96
CA SER A 134 47.80 10.80 7.64
C SER A 134 49.19 10.13 7.66
N GLU A 135 49.44 9.21 8.60
CA GLU A 135 50.69 8.45 8.72
C GLU A 135 50.96 7.58 7.48
N GLN A 136 49.97 6.77 7.07
CA GLN A 136 50.02 5.98 5.83
C GLN A 136 50.31 6.83 4.58
N TRP A 137 49.78 8.05 4.52
CA TRP A 137 50.05 8.98 3.42
C TRP A 137 51.51 9.47 3.40
N ILE A 138 52.08 9.72 4.58
CA ILE A 138 53.46 10.14 4.77
C ILE A 138 54.43 8.98 4.46
N GLU A 139 54.13 7.76 4.90
CA GLU A 139 54.96 6.57 4.63
C GLU A 139 55.11 6.29 3.13
N ARG A 140 54.09 6.60 2.32
CA ARG A 140 54.16 6.50 0.85
C ARG A 140 54.95 7.63 0.19
N GLY A 141 55.38 8.64 0.95
CA GLY A 141 56.06 9.82 0.45
C GLY A 141 55.14 10.80 -0.29
N PHE A 142 53.81 10.60 -0.26
CA PHE A 142 52.88 11.44 -1.01
C PHE A 142 52.76 12.85 -0.45
N ASN A 143 53.14 13.08 0.81
CA ASN A 143 53.23 14.40 1.41
C ASN A 143 54.37 15.27 0.83
N GLN A 144 55.35 14.66 0.15
CA GLN A 144 56.50 15.36 -0.45
C GLN A 144 56.24 15.85 -1.88
N LEU A 145 55.07 15.52 -2.45
CA LEU A 145 54.73 15.87 -3.82
C LEU A 145 54.37 17.36 -3.94
N LEU A 146 54.91 18.00 -4.99
CA LEU A 146 54.57 19.37 -5.38
C LEU A 146 53.08 19.42 -5.76
N ASN A 147 52.33 20.37 -5.19
CA ASN A 147 50.89 20.59 -5.41
C ASN A 147 49.95 19.48 -4.84
N THR A 148 50.32 18.87 -3.72
CA THR A 148 49.40 17.97 -3.01
C THR A 148 48.14 18.74 -2.55
N PRO A 149 46.94 18.34 -2.99
CA PRO A 149 45.72 19.00 -2.55
C PRO A 149 45.49 18.80 -1.06
N PHE A 150 44.67 19.66 -0.47
CA PHE A 150 44.30 19.48 0.93
C PHE A 150 43.36 18.29 1.10
N ILE A 151 43.80 17.35 1.93
CA ILE A 151 43.14 16.08 2.16
C ILE A 151 42.70 15.98 3.63
N LEU A 152 41.46 15.53 3.83
CA LEU A 152 40.95 15.10 5.13
C LEU A 152 41.11 13.59 5.25
N PHE A 153 41.91 13.16 6.22
CA PHE A 153 42.21 11.75 6.45
C PHE A 153 41.29 11.13 7.50
N LYS A 154 41.32 9.80 7.59
CA LYS A 154 40.54 9.01 8.56
C LYS A 154 40.71 9.52 9.99
N ASP A 155 41.95 9.76 10.42
CA ASP A 155 42.31 10.27 11.74
C ASP A 155 41.75 11.68 12.01
N ASP A 156 41.58 12.50 10.97
CA ASP A 156 40.97 13.82 11.12
C ASP A 156 39.49 13.71 11.52
N PHE A 157 38.76 12.74 10.95
CA PHE A 157 37.35 12.49 11.26
C PHE A 157 37.14 11.74 12.59
N GLU A 158 38.11 10.95 13.01
CA GLU A 158 38.08 10.24 14.29
C GLU A 158 38.37 11.19 15.46
N GLN A 159 39.35 12.09 15.30
CA GLN A 159 39.76 13.06 16.33
C GLN A 159 38.94 14.36 16.30
N GLY A 160 38.15 14.61 15.25
CA GLY A 160 37.35 15.83 15.10
C GLY A 160 38.15 17.07 14.68
N THR A 161 39.44 16.93 14.37
CA THR A 161 40.36 18.01 14.00
C THR A 161 40.07 18.58 12.60
N TRP A 162 39.32 17.85 11.76
CA TRP A 162 38.94 18.24 10.41
C TRP A 162 38.19 19.59 10.33
N ILE A 163 37.41 19.96 11.35
CA ILE A 163 36.68 21.24 11.38
C ILE A 163 37.67 22.42 11.45
N GLN A 164 38.67 22.34 12.33
CA GLN A 164 39.72 23.35 12.45
C GLN A 164 40.57 23.43 11.19
N LYS A 165 40.81 22.29 10.52
CA LYS A 165 41.47 22.25 9.21
C LYS A 165 40.65 22.99 8.14
N LEU A 166 39.33 22.80 8.10
CA LEU A 166 38.44 23.51 7.17
C LEU A 166 38.43 25.03 7.41
N GLU A 167 38.39 25.48 8.66
CA GLU A 167 38.34 26.91 9.01
C GLU A 167 39.61 27.67 8.60
N ARG A 168 40.77 27.01 8.63
CA ARG A 168 42.07 27.60 8.28
C ARG A 168 42.28 27.75 6.77
N MET A 169 41.44 27.17 5.93
CA MET A 169 41.69 27.05 4.49
C MET A 169 40.64 27.76 3.65
N ASN A 170 41.08 28.39 2.56
CA ASN A 170 40.18 29.05 1.60
C ASN A 170 40.85 29.03 0.21
N ILE A 171 40.11 28.61 -0.82
CA ILE A 171 40.50 28.88 -2.22
C ILE A 171 40.29 30.38 -2.49
N TYR A 172 39.18 30.91 -1.98
CA TYR A 172 38.91 32.33 -1.92
C TYR A 172 38.40 32.67 -0.52
N LYS A 173 39.00 33.66 0.13
CA LYS A 173 38.58 34.14 1.46
C LYS A 173 37.87 35.47 1.32
N ALA A 174 36.59 35.51 1.70
CA ALA A 174 35.86 36.77 1.77
C ALA A 174 36.48 37.69 2.84
N ARG A 175 36.50 39.00 2.57
CA ARG A 175 37.08 40.01 3.50
C ARG A 175 36.20 40.26 4.72
N LEU A 176 34.90 39.98 4.61
CA LEU A 176 33.89 40.20 5.64
C LEU A 176 33.00 38.95 5.75
N ASN A 177 32.40 38.74 6.93
CA ASN A 177 31.37 37.72 7.11
C ASN A 177 30.09 38.11 6.35
N LEU A 178 29.30 37.09 5.97
CA LEU A 178 28.03 37.30 5.28
C LEU A 178 27.06 38.14 6.12
N GLN A 179 26.63 39.28 5.58
CA GLN A 179 25.54 40.08 6.17
C GLN A 179 24.22 39.30 6.10
N ASP A 180 23.24 39.64 6.95
CA ASP A 180 21.93 38.95 6.96
C ASP A 180 21.23 38.97 5.59
N SER A 181 21.32 40.09 4.86
CA SER A 181 20.76 40.22 3.50
C SER A 181 21.45 39.30 2.49
N GLN A 182 22.75 39.09 2.64
CA GLN A 182 23.55 38.20 1.79
C GLN A 182 23.29 36.74 2.16
N TRP A 183 23.20 36.43 3.46
CA TRP A 183 22.83 35.10 3.93
C TRP A 183 21.42 34.70 3.49
N ASP A 184 20.45 35.61 3.59
CA ASP A 184 19.10 35.40 3.07
C ASP A 184 19.08 35.27 1.54
N ALA A 185 19.89 36.05 0.81
CA ALA A 185 20.03 35.91 -0.64
C ALA A 185 20.64 34.56 -1.04
N LEU A 186 21.58 34.05 -0.26
CA LEU A 186 22.21 32.74 -0.43
C LEU A 186 21.21 31.61 -0.13
N LYS A 187 20.49 31.69 1.00
CA LYS A 187 19.37 30.79 1.33
C LYS A 187 18.31 30.79 0.23
N LYS A 188 17.94 31.97 -0.29
CA LYS A 188 16.98 32.12 -1.40
C LYS A 188 17.50 31.53 -2.71
N HIS A 189 18.80 31.61 -2.99
CA HIS A 189 19.41 30.93 -4.13
C HIS A 189 19.18 29.41 -4.05
N PHE A 190 19.33 28.84 -2.85
CA PHE A 190 19.02 27.44 -2.57
C PHE A 190 17.54 27.19 -2.15
N TYR A 191 16.64 28.15 -2.35
CA TYR A 191 15.22 28.17 -1.91
C TYR A 191 14.96 27.61 -0.49
N ILE A 192 15.79 27.97 0.48
CA ILE A 192 15.63 27.61 1.90
C ILE A 192 14.65 28.60 2.55
N ARG A 193 13.47 28.13 2.99
CA ARG A 193 12.44 28.95 3.65
C ARG A 193 12.86 29.38 5.07
N ASN A 194 12.69 30.66 5.41
CA ASN A 194 12.77 31.15 6.79
C ASN A 194 11.36 31.11 7.42
N LEU A 195 11.08 30.08 8.24
CA LEU A 195 9.78 29.89 8.91
C LEU A 195 9.34 31.07 9.81
N ALA A 196 10.24 31.97 10.20
CA ALA A 196 9.95 33.07 11.13
C ALA A 196 9.60 34.42 10.47
N ARG A 197 9.99 34.65 9.19
CA ARG A 197 9.83 35.97 8.51
C ARG A 197 8.61 36.06 7.58
N GLU A 198 8.00 34.93 7.20
CA GLU A 198 6.94 34.91 6.18
C GLU A 198 5.58 35.46 6.65
N LYS A 199 5.32 35.63 7.96
CA LYS A 199 4.07 36.28 8.41
C LYS A 199 3.96 37.77 8.00
N THR A 200 5.06 38.42 7.61
CA THR A 200 5.09 39.87 7.32
C THR A 200 5.29 40.20 5.84
N ASP A 201 5.90 39.32 5.04
CA ASP A 201 6.22 39.60 3.63
C ASP A 201 5.21 39.03 2.62
N GLU A 202 4.28 38.17 3.03
CA GLU A 202 3.24 37.60 2.14
C GLU A 202 2.24 38.63 1.59
N ILE A 203 2.25 39.88 2.08
CA ILE A 203 1.30 40.92 1.64
C ILE A 203 1.79 41.69 0.38
N LYS A 204 3.02 41.48 -0.12
CA LYS A 204 3.60 42.40 -1.13
C LYS A 204 4.15 41.83 -2.45
N SER A 205 3.99 40.54 -2.77
CA SER A 205 4.24 40.10 -4.16
C SER A 205 3.27 39.03 -4.65
N GLU A 206 2.16 39.47 -5.24
CA GLU A 206 1.29 38.67 -6.10
C GLU A 206 2.02 38.27 -7.40
N LYS A 207 3.01 37.38 -7.34
CA LYS A 207 3.29 36.52 -8.51
C LYS A 207 2.28 35.39 -8.45
N GLN A 208 1.32 35.41 -9.38
CA GLN A 208 0.27 34.40 -9.52
C GLN A 208 0.88 33.00 -9.42
N LYS A 209 0.53 32.28 -8.35
CA LYS A 209 0.86 30.86 -8.17
C LYS A 209 0.17 30.08 -9.31
N ARG A 210 0.94 29.31 -10.08
CA ARG A 210 0.46 28.54 -11.25
C ARG A 210 0.98 27.12 -11.19
N PHE A 211 0.16 26.15 -11.58
CA PHE A 211 0.50 24.73 -11.62
C PHE A 211 0.65 24.22 -13.07
N SER A 212 -0.25 24.61 -13.99
CA SER A 212 -0.26 24.08 -15.34
C SER A 212 -0.68 25.08 -16.42
N ASN A 213 -0.22 24.81 -17.65
CA ASN A 213 -0.70 25.44 -18.88
C ASN A 213 -1.13 24.38 -19.90
N LEU A 214 -2.21 24.64 -20.62
CA LEU A 214 -2.67 23.89 -21.78
C LEU A 214 -2.62 24.76 -23.02
N TYR A 215 -1.89 24.31 -24.03
CA TYR A 215 -1.70 24.97 -25.31
C TYR A 215 -2.46 24.25 -26.42
N VAL A 216 -3.17 25.00 -27.25
CA VAL A 216 -3.82 24.49 -28.48
C VAL A 216 -3.18 25.17 -29.69
N PHE A 217 -2.51 24.38 -30.53
CA PHE A 217 -1.83 24.83 -31.73
C PHE A 217 -2.50 24.30 -32.99
N THR A 218 -2.80 25.18 -33.93
CA THR A 218 -3.36 24.85 -35.24
C THR A 218 -2.34 24.91 -36.38
N SER A 219 -1.16 25.51 -36.14
CA SER A 219 -0.04 25.54 -37.09
C SER A 219 1.33 25.40 -36.42
N GLU A 220 2.32 24.93 -37.19
CA GLU A 220 3.70 24.74 -36.71
C GLU A 220 4.37 26.07 -36.33
N GLU A 221 4.06 27.17 -37.02
CA GLU A 221 4.54 28.51 -36.69
C GLU A 221 4.11 28.99 -35.30
N GLN A 222 2.88 28.67 -34.87
CA GLN A 222 2.40 29.03 -33.52
C GLN A 222 3.19 28.28 -32.45
N PHE A 223 3.45 26.99 -32.65
CA PHE A 223 4.27 26.21 -31.73
C PHE A 223 5.70 26.74 -31.66
N HIS A 224 6.31 27.09 -32.79
CA HIS A 224 7.66 27.66 -32.80
C HIS A 224 7.77 28.96 -32.01
N LYS A 225 6.74 29.81 -32.00
CA LYS A 225 6.71 31.06 -31.21
C LYS A 225 6.70 30.80 -29.70
N GLU A 226 5.97 29.76 -29.25
CA GLU A 226 5.81 29.45 -27.83
C GLU A 226 6.84 28.44 -27.29
N LYS A 227 7.57 27.77 -28.18
CA LYS A 227 8.47 26.65 -27.85
C LYS A 227 9.47 26.98 -26.74
N GLU A 228 10.16 28.11 -26.84
CA GLU A 228 11.18 28.51 -25.85
C GLU A 228 10.57 28.80 -24.48
N GLU A 229 9.38 29.42 -24.46
CA GLU A 229 8.67 29.67 -23.20
C GLU A 229 8.15 28.36 -22.59
N ILE A 230 7.64 27.42 -23.39
CA ILE A 230 7.26 26.08 -22.90
C ILE A 230 8.44 25.38 -22.23
N GLU A 231 9.61 25.37 -22.87
CA GLU A 231 10.82 24.77 -22.30
C GLU A 231 11.24 25.44 -20.98
N LYS A 232 11.12 26.77 -20.90
CA LYS A 232 11.39 27.52 -19.68
C LYS A 232 10.39 27.18 -18.57
N LEU A 233 9.08 27.14 -18.87
CA LEU A 233 8.04 26.83 -17.89
C LEU A 233 8.15 25.40 -17.36
N LEU A 234 8.51 24.43 -18.22
CA LEU A 234 8.83 23.06 -17.78
C LEU A 234 9.98 23.04 -16.77
N LYS A 235 11.05 23.82 -17.02
CA LYS A 235 12.19 23.97 -16.09
C LYS A 235 11.81 24.71 -14.79
N GLU A 236 10.79 25.56 -14.83
CA GLU A 236 10.22 26.17 -13.62
C GLU A 236 9.33 25.21 -12.81
N GLY A 237 8.97 24.06 -13.40
CA GLY A 237 8.18 23.00 -12.79
C GLY A 237 6.69 23.07 -13.11
N LEU A 238 6.27 23.88 -14.09
CA LEU A 238 4.89 23.89 -14.56
C LEU A 238 4.58 22.63 -15.37
N LYS A 239 3.34 22.17 -15.26
CA LYS A 239 2.82 21.05 -16.05
C LYS A 239 2.28 21.56 -17.37
N ILE A 240 2.68 20.96 -18.47
CA ILE A 240 2.33 21.43 -19.82
C ILE A 240 1.54 20.38 -20.58
N TYR A 241 0.39 20.80 -21.11
CA TYR A 241 -0.42 20.03 -22.04
C TYR A 241 -0.34 20.70 -23.42
N ILE A 242 -0.05 19.93 -24.47
CA ILE A 242 0.03 20.43 -25.84
C ILE A 242 -0.97 19.66 -26.71
N PHE A 243 -1.80 20.39 -27.40
CA PHE A 243 -2.76 19.88 -28.38
C PHE A 243 -2.38 20.43 -29.75
N SER A 244 -2.13 19.56 -30.72
CA SER A 244 -1.75 19.99 -32.08
C SER A 244 -2.49 19.25 -33.18
N THR A 245 -2.90 19.98 -34.22
CA THR A 245 -3.48 19.42 -35.46
C THR A 245 -2.42 19.03 -36.49
N PHE A 246 -1.14 19.17 -36.13
CA PHE A 246 0.02 18.76 -36.91
C PHE A 246 0.97 17.92 -36.04
N SER A 247 1.93 17.26 -36.69
CA SER A 247 2.95 16.46 -36.00
C SER A 247 4.08 17.35 -35.49
N ILE A 248 4.27 17.41 -34.18
CA ILE A 248 5.42 18.06 -33.55
C ILE A 248 6.70 17.26 -33.82
N SER A 249 7.80 17.97 -34.04
CA SER A 249 9.12 17.39 -34.31
C SER A 249 9.53 16.31 -33.31
N LYS A 250 9.85 15.11 -33.83
CA LYS A 250 10.33 13.98 -33.02
C LYS A 250 11.63 14.30 -32.28
N ASN A 251 12.51 15.11 -32.87
CA ASN A 251 13.77 15.51 -32.24
C ASN A 251 13.51 16.35 -30.98
N TRP A 252 12.52 17.24 -31.03
CA TRP A 252 12.16 18.03 -29.86
C TRP A 252 11.55 17.18 -28.76
N LEU A 253 10.62 16.27 -29.10
CA LEU A 253 10.05 15.34 -28.13
C LEU A 253 11.11 14.44 -27.48
N ALA A 254 12.13 14.02 -28.24
CA ALA A 254 13.25 13.25 -27.71
C ALA A 254 14.08 14.05 -26.69
N LEU A 255 14.27 15.36 -26.92
CA LEU A 255 14.96 16.25 -25.96
C LEU A 255 14.14 16.45 -24.67
N GLN A 256 12.81 16.44 -24.76
CA GLN A 256 11.91 16.58 -23.62
C GLN A 256 11.46 15.23 -23.03
N LYS A 257 12.13 14.13 -23.39
CA LYS A 257 11.71 12.78 -23.02
C LYS A 257 11.53 12.60 -21.51
N GLU A 258 12.46 13.10 -20.69
CA GLU A 258 12.37 12.94 -19.24
C GLU A 258 11.12 13.64 -18.64
N PHE A 259 10.69 14.78 -19.21
CA PHE A 259 9.45 15.45 -18.82
C PHE A 259 8.21 14.67 -19.28
N CYS A 260 8.26 14.04 -20.45
CA CYS A 260 7.19 13.17 -20.95
C CYS A 260 7.05 11.89 -20.10
N ASP A 261 8.16 11.25 -19.74
CA ASP A 261 8.18 10.02 -18.93
C ASP A 261 7.61 10.27 -17.52
N GLU A 262 7.86 11.46 -16.98
CA GLU A 262 7.28 11.94 -15.72
C GLU A 262 5.87 12.53 -15.91
N PHE A 263 5.30 12.49 -17.12
CA PHE A 263 3.98 13.06 -17.46
C PHE A 263 3.82 14.55 -17.11
N GLN A 264 4.94 15.27 -16.99
CA GLN A 264 4.99 16.71 -16.78
C GLN A 264 4.75 17.47 -18.10
N LEU A 265 5.12 16.85 -19.22
CA LEU A 265 4.74 17.26 -20.56
C LEU A 265 3.84 16.19 -21.18
N GLN A 266 2.63 16.56 -21.59
CA GLN A 266 1.71 15.68 -22.30
C GLN A 266 1.36 16.26 -23.66
N VAL A 267 1.52 15.46 -24.72
CA VAL A 267 1.32 15.90 -26.10
C VAL A 267 0.24 15.05 -26.77
N PHE A 268 -0.80 15.71 -27.29
CA PHE A 268 -1.92 15.12 -27.99
C PHE A 268 -1.95 15.65 -29.42
N GLN A 269 -1.96 14.74 -30.39
CA GLN A 269 -1.88 15.08 -31.81
C GLN A 269 -3.05 14.46 -32.55
N THR A 270 -3.67 15.22 -33.47
CA THR A 270 -4.71 14.73 -34.38
C THR A 270 -4.38 15.11 -35.83
N LYS A 271 -4.89 14.34 -36.77
CA LYS A 271 -4.82 14.65 -38.22
C LYS A 271 -6.07 15.40 -38.70
N GLU A 272 -7.07 15.56 -37.85
CA GLU A 272 -8.31 16.27 -38.20
C GLU A 272 -8.05 17.79 -38.27
N THR A 273 -8.27 18.36 -39.45
CA THR A 273 -7.98 19.77 -39.75
C THR A 273 -9.15 20.73 -39.47
N ASN A 274 -10.31 20.22 -39.05
CA ASN A 274 -11.55 21.01 -38.92
C ASN A 274 -11.73 21.70 -37.55
N LEU A 275 -10.68 21.77 -36.71
CA LEU A 275 -10.71 22.54 -35.46
C LEU A 275 -10.61 24.05 -35.77
N SER A 276 -11.76 24.72 -35.85
CA SER A 276 -11.84 26.18 -35.98
C SER A 276 -11.62 26.86 -34.61
N VAL A 277 -10.42 26.73 -34.05
CA VAL A 277 -10.06 27.34 -32.76
C VAL A 277 -8.81 28.19 -32.92
N ASP A 278 -8.87 29.46 -32.55
CA ASP A 278 -7.69 30.31 -32.42
C ASP A 278 -6.73 29.74 -31.36
N THR A 279 -5.43 30.03 -31.48
CA THR A 279 -4.44 29.63 -30.46
C THR A 279 -4.88 30.11 -29.08
N ARG A 280 -5.04 29.17 -28.14
CA ARG A 280 -5.45 29.46 -26.76
C ARG A 280 -4.46 28.83 -25.78
N ILE A 281 -4.14 29.59 -24.74
CA ILE A 281 -3.40 29.13 -23.57
C ILE A 281 -4.39 29.13 -22.40
N ILE A 282 -4.64 27.96 -21.82
CA ILE A 282 -5.50 27.79 -20.66
C ILE A 282 -4.61 27.56 -19.45
N GLN A 283 -4.77 28.36 -18.41
CA GLN A 283 -3.96 28.27 -17.19
C GLN A 283 -4.78 27.62 -16.09
N ASP A 284 -4.24 26.58 -15.44
CA ASP A 284 -4.83 25.92 -14.27
C ASP A 284 -6.31 25.48 -14.42
N GLY A 285 -6.77 25.22 -15.64
CA GLY A 285 -8.17 24.84 -15.90
C GLY A 285 -9.16 26.00 -15.98
N GLU A 286 -8.71 27.26 -16.02
CA GLU A 286 -9.54 28.46 -16.17
C GLU A 286 -10.11 28.56 -17.61
N VAL A 287 -11.10 27.72 -17.92
CA VAL A 287 -11.78 27.66 -19.23
C VAL A 287 -13.23 27.20 -19.07
N GLU A 288 -14.09 27.60 -20.01
CA GLU A 288 -15.45 27.07 -20.09
C GLU A 288 -15.47 25.55 -20.26
N ALA A 289 -16.23 24.85 -19.41
CA ALA A 289 -16.36 23.39 -19.45
C ALA A 289 -16.87 22.87 -20.81
N SER A 290 -17.68 23.67 -21.51
CA SER A 290 -18.17 23.38 -22.87
C SER A 290 -17.03 23.21 -23.88
N PHE A 291 -15.97 24.02 -23.79
CA PHE A 291 -14.83 23.95 -24.69
C PHE A 291 -14.06 22.63 -24.51
N LEU A 292 -13.77 22.27 -23.25
CA LEU A 292 -13.08 21.03 -22.94
C LEU A 292 -13.88 19.80 -23.39
N LYS A 293 -15.19 19.78 -23.10
CA LYS A 293 -16.06 18.63 -23.35
C LYS A 293 -16.52 18.49 -24.80
N ASN A 294 -16.86 19.59 -25.46
CA ASN A 294 -17.51 19.55 -26.78
C ASN A 294 -16.53 19.82 -27.94
N ILE A 295 -15.33 20.36 -27.66
CA ILE A 295 -14.36 20.73 -28.70
C ILE A 295 -13.06 19.94 -28.54
N LEU A 296 -12.37 20.06 -27.40
CA LEU A 296 -11.07 19.40 -27.22
C LEU A 296 -11.18 17.88 -27.07
N SER A 297 -12.02 17.38 -26.16
CA SER A 297 -12.12 15.93 -25.92
C SER A 297 -12.57 15.13 -27.15
N PRO A 298 -13.52 15.59 -27.99
CA PRO A 298 -13.89 14.88 -29.22
C PRO A 298 -12.77 14.90 -30.27
N ALA A 299 -12.08 16.03 -30.45
CA ALA A 299 -11.03 16.15 -31.45
C ALA A 299 -9.71 15.44 -31.06
N PHE A 300 -9.52 15.18 -29.76
CA PHE A 300 -8.36 14.48 -29.22
C PHE A 300 -8.80 13.29 -28.34
N PRO A 301 -9.19 12.14 -28.94
CA PRO A 301 -9.75 11.01 -28.20
C PRO A 301 -8.82 10.40 -27.13
N LYS A 302 -7.51 10.61 -27.25
CA LYS A 302 -6.49 10.19 -26.27
C LYS A 302 -6.35 11.14 -25.08
N PHE A 303 -6.94 12.33 -25.14
CA PHE A 303 -6.92 13.25 -24.02
C PHE A 303 -7.83 12.74 -22.91
N ASN A 304 -7.27 12.63 -21.71
CA ASN A 304 -8.01 12.22 -20.53
C ASN A 304 -8.66 13.43 -19.86
N LEU A 305 -9.84 13.81 -20.36
CA LEU A 305 -10.61 14.92 -19.82
C LEU A 305 -10.93 14.73 -18.33
N GLY A 306 -11.30 13.52 -17.92
CA GLY A 306 -11.63 13.20 -16.52
C GLY A 306 -10.45 13.47 -15.58
N GLN A 307 -9.24 13.05 -15.95
CA GLN A 307 -8.04 13.33 -15.16
C GLN A 307 -7.75 14.83 -15.08
N TYR A 308 -7.87 15.54 -16.20
CA TYR A 308 -7.65 16.99 -16.23
C TYR A 308 -8.63 17.73 -15.31
N ILE A 309 -9.92 17.39 -15.37
CA ILE A 309 -10.96 17.96 -14.49
C ILE A 309 -10.66 17.62 -13.02
N ALA A 310 -10.35 16.37 -12.70
CA ALA A 310 -10.05 15.96 -11.33
C ALA A 310 -8.90 16.76 -10.70
N VAL A 311 -7.86 17.07 -11.48
CA VAL A 311 -6.69 17.81 -10.98
C VAL A 311 -6.96 19.31 -10.84
N HIS A 312 -7.68 19.92 -11.78
CA HIS A 312 -7.79 21.39 -11.89
C HIS A 312 -9.11 21.97 -11.36
N ASN A 313 -10.08 21.15 -10.97
CA ASN A 313 -11.32 21.62 -10.39
C ASN A 313 -11.06 22.49 -9.13
N PRO A 314 -11.85 23.54 -8.83
CA PRO A 314 -11.63 24.39 -7.66
C PRO A 314 -11.32 23.61 -6.37
N HIS A 315 -10.36 24.11 -5.57
CA HIS A 315 -9.92 23.42 -4.35
C HIS A 315 -10.97 23.40 -3.24
N THR A 316 -11.97 24.29 -3.32
CA THR A 316 -13.09 24.40 -2.39
C THR A 316 -14.14 23.31 -2.60
N ASP A 317 -14.21 22.73 -3.80
CA ASP A 317 -15.26 21.80 -4.19
C ASP A 317 -14.95 20.39 -3.71
N ASN A 318 -16.00 19.67 -3.32
CA ASN A 318 -15.89 18.24 -3.03
C ASN A 318 -15.93 17.44 -4.32
N LEU A 319 -14.96 16.55 -4.51
CA LEU A 319 -14.82 15.75 -5.71
C LEU A 319 -15.12 14.29 -5.44
N MET A 320 -15.92 13.71 -6.33
CA MET A 320 -16.28 12.29 -6.31
C MET A 320 -15.81 11.65 -7.60
N ILE A 321 -14.77 10.84 -7.52
CA ILE A 321 -14.06 10.30 -8.67
C ILE A 321 -14.34 8.81 -8.83
N THR A 322 -15.04 8.47 -9.90
CA THR A 322 -15.23 7.08 -10.34
C THR A 322 -14.05 6.68 -11.22
N ALA A 323 -13.18 5.83 -10.72
CA ALA A 323 -11.94 5.46 -11.37
C ALA A 323 -11.84 3.94 -11.59
N GLY A 324 -12.18 3.49 -12.79
CA GLY A 324 -12.09 2.08 -13.16
C GLY A 324 -10.65 1.55 -13.14
N ALA A 325 -10.50 0.24 -13.29
CA ALA A 325 -9.19 -0.39 -13.16
C ALA A 325 -8.21 0.06 -14.28
N GLY A 326 -7.01 0.51 -13.92
CA GLY A 326 -5.98 0.94 -14.88
C GLY A 326 -6.16 2.36 -15.44
N THR A 327 -6.98 3.19 -14.80
CA THR A 327 -7.31 4.56 -15.26
C THR A 327 -6.38 5.66 -14.74
N GLY A 328 -5.35 5.30 -13.97
CA GLY A 328 -4.36 6.24 -13.44
C GLY A 328 -4.78 6.97 -12.16
N LYS A 329 -5.69 6.41 -11.35
CA LYS A 329 -6.19 7.03 -10.09
C LYS A 329 -5.08 7.61 -9.19
N THR A 330 -4.00 6.87 -8.98
CA THR A 330 -2.87 7.28 -8.13
C THR A 330 -2.14 8.48 -8.71
N TYR A 331 -1.98 8.51 -10.04
CA TYR A 331 -1.34 9.62 -10.73
C TYR A 331 -2.16 10.91 -10.54
N VAL A 332 -3.48 10.82 -10.68
CA VAL A 332 -4.41 11.94 -10.44
C VAL A 332 -4.33 12.45 -9.01
N MET A 333 -4.30 11.55 -8.02
CA MET A 333 -4.19 11.96 -6.61
C MET A 333 -2.89 12.71 -6.33
N ILE A 334 -1.76 12.25 -6.86
CA ILE A 334 -0.46 12.92 -6.70
C ILE A 334 -0.46 14.26 -7.42
N ASP A 335 -0.94 14.32 -8.66
CA ASP A 335 -1.07 15.59 -9.40
C ASP A 335 -1.95 16.60 -8.67
N ARG A 336 -3.06 16.14 -8.06
CA ARG A 336 -3.94 17.00 -7.26
C ARG A 336 -3.19 17.56 -6.05
N ILE A 337 -2.35 16.77 -5.37
CA ILE A 337 -1.49 17.26 -4.30
C ILE A 337 -0.55 18.35 -4.82
N PHE A 338 0.10 18.14 -5.97
CA PHE A 338 0.97 19.16 -6.56
C PHE A 338 0.19 20.44 -6.93
N TYR A 339 -1.02 20.32 -7.49
CA TYR A 339 -1.90 21.45 -7.74
C TYR A 339 -2.17 22.24 -6.44
N LEU A 340 -2.50 21.56 -5.35
CA LEU A 340 -2.74 22.22 -4.06
C LEU A 340 -1.47 22.89 -3.50
N LEU A 341 -0.31 22.25 -3.61
CA LEU A 341 0.96 22.81 -3.14
C LEU A 341 1.41 24.03 -3.97
N GLU A 342 1.26 23.98 -5.29
CA GLU A 342 1.79 24.99 -6.20
C GLU A 342 0.80 26.13 -6.43
N LYS A 343 -0.49 25.84 -6.73
CA LYS A 343 -1.53 26.84 -7.02
C LYS A 343 -2.13 27.44 -5.75
N VAL A 344 -2.54 26.61 -4.79
CA VAL A 344 -3.19 27.08 -3.55
C VAL A 344 -2.14 27.51 -2.52
N GLY A 345 -1.02 26.81 -2.47
CA GLY A 345 0.09 27.13 -1.55
C GLY A 345 -0.07 26.56 -0.15
N ILE A 346 -0.85 25.48 0.01
CA ILE A 346 -0.98 24.76 1.28
C ILE A 346 0.30 23.96 1.61
N THR A 347 0.39 23.42 2.81
CA THR A 347 1.50 22.52 3.19
C THR A 347 1.05 21.06 3.18
N LEU A 348 2.01 20.12 3.16
CA LEU A 348 1.70 18.69 3.24
C LEU A 348 1.03 18.29 4.57
N LYS A 349 1.13 19.11 5.63
CA LYS A 349 0.42 18.91 6.91
C LYS A 349 -1.08 19.21 6.84
N ASP A 350 -1.52 19.88 5.79
CA ASP A 350 -2.93 20.22 5.57
C ASP A 350 -3.68 19.14 4.79
N ILE A 351 -2.94 18.13 4.34
CA ILE A 351 -3.44 17.00 3.57
C ILE A 351 -3.53 15.78 4.47
N ILE A 352 -4.69 15.15 4.48
CA ILE A 352 -4.94 13.85 5.11
C ILE A 352 -5.25 12.88 3.97
N MET A 353 -4.55 11.76 3.93
CA MET A 353 -4.79 10.70 2.95
C MET A 353 -5.14 9.39 3.65
N VAL A 354 -6.28 8.84 3.26
CA VAL A 354 -6.84 7.63 3.83
C VAL A 354 -6.91 6.55 2.74
N THR A 355 -6.37 5.36 3.04
CA THR A 355 -6.39 4.20 2.14
C THR A 355 -7.01 2.98 2.81
N PHE A 356 -7.38 1.94 2.04
CA PHE A 356 -7.92 0.70 2.61
C PHE A 356 -6.85 -0.19 3.27
N THR A 357 -5.63 -0.25 2.70
CA THR A 357 -4.55 -1.12 3.20
C THR A 357 -3.29 -0.33 3.57
N ASN A 358 -2.49 -0.87 4.51
CA ASN A 358 -1.17 -0.33 4.87
C ASN A 358 -0.18 -0.40 3.69
N ALA A 359 -0.31 -1.40 2.81
CA ALA A 359 0.52 -1.51 1.61
C ALA A 359 0.26 -0.31 0.67
N SER A 360 -1.01 0.00 0.43
CA SER A 360 -1.41 1.18 -0.35
C SER A 360 -0.95 2.49 0.31
N THR A 361 -1.00 2.60 1.64
CA THR A 361 -0.46 3.75 2.39
C THR A 361 1.03 3.97 2.06
N ASN A 362 1.85 2.91 2.16
CA ASN A 362 3.28 3.00 1.91
C ASN A 362 3.59 3.28 0.45
N GLU A 363 2.91 2.60 -0.48
CA GLU A 363 3.04 2.81 -1.92
C GLU A 363 2.75 4.27 -2.31
N MET A 364 1.67 4.85 -1.77
CA MET A 364 1.32 6.26 -2.01
C MET A 364 2.42 7.21 -1.50
N LYS A 365 2.96 6.94 -0.31
CA LYS A 365 4.05 7.73 0.28
C LYS A 365 5.31 7.68 -0.57
N GLU A 366 5.72 6.47 -0.98
CA GLU A 366 6.89 6.24 -1.83
C GLU A 366 6.72 6.90 -3.20
N ARG A 367 5.55 6.77 -3.83
CA ARG A 367 5.26 7.38 -5.13
C ARG A 367 5.28 8.91 -5.07
N LEU A 368 4.67 9.51 -4.04
CA LEU A 368 4.71 10.96 -3.84
C LEU A 368 6.14 11.45 -3.64
N GLN A 369 6.90 10.78 -2.77
CA GLN A 369 8.30 11.12 -2.51
C GLN A 369 9.16 10.97 -3.78
N LYS A 370 9.01 9.86 -4.51
CA LYS A 370 9.71 9.63 -5.78
C LYS A 370 9.38 10.72 -6.79
N LYS A 371 8.10 11.07 -6.95
CA LYS A 371 7.68 12.13 -7.88
C LYS A 371 8.30 13.48 -7.53
N LEU A 372 8.35 13.84 -6.25
CA LEU A 372 8.99 15.08 -5.79
C LEU A 372 10.50 15.09 -6.08
N LEU A 373 11.19 13.97 -5.85
CA LEU A 373 12.61 13.84 -6.18
C LEU A 373 12.88 13.87 -7.69
N SER A 374 12.04 13.22 -8.50
CA SER A 374 12.07 13.33 -9.96
C SER A 374 11.90 14.78 -10.40
N MET A 375 10.95 15.51 -9.83
CA MET A 375 10.74 16.93 -10.15
C MET A 375 11.94 17.79 -9.76
N PHE A 376 12.61 17.51 -8.64
CA PHE A 376 13.88 18.16 -8.32
C PHE A 376 14.96 17.85 -9.37
N LYS A 377 15.11 16.59 -9.78
CA LYS A 377 16.08 16.18 -10.81
C LYS A 377 15.82 16.88 -12.14
N LEU A 378 14.56 17.05 -12.54
CA LEU A 378 14.18 17.68 -13.81
C LEU A 378 14.35 19.21 -13.80
N THR A 379 14.05 19.85 -12.67
CA THR A 379 13.91 21.32 -12.61
C THR A 379 15.06 22.02 -11.89
N GLY A 380 15.85 21.28 -11.08
CA GLY A 380 16.84 21.83 -10.16
C GLY A 380 16.26 22.65 -9.00
N LYS A 381 14.92 22.70 -8.84
CA LYS A 381 14.26 23.52 -7.82
C LYS A 381 14.23 22.82 -6.47
N THR A 382 15.00 23.32 -5.51
CA THR A 382 15.10 22.77 -4.15
C THR A 382 13.79 22.78 -3.36
N LYS A 383 12.77 23.54 -3.77
CA LYS A 383 11.41 23.45 -3.19
C LYS A 383 10.85 22.02 -3.21
N TYR A 384 11.16 21.24 -4.25
CA TYR A 384 10.72 19.85 -4.35
C TYR A 384 11.45 18.92 -3.38
N LEU A 385 12.70 19.23 -3.02
CA LEU A 385 13.41 18.52 -1.93
C LEU A 385 12.76 18.81 -0.57
N TYR A 386 12.38 20.07 -0.34
CA TYR A 386 11.68 20.46 0.90
C TYR A 386 10.35 19.71 1.04
N PHE A 387 9.53 19.70 -0.02
CA PHE A 387 8.31 18.91 -0.06
C PHE A 387 8.59 17.42 0.16
N ALA A 388 9.65 16.86 -0.44
CA ALA A 388 10.03 15.46 -0.25
C ALA A 388 10.37 15.15 1.23
N GLU A 389 11.00 16.08 1.96
CA GLU A 389 11.23 15.94 3.39
C GLU A 389 9.93 16.02 4.20
N GLU A 390 9.02 16.91 3.81
CA GLU A 390 7.71 17.07 4.44
C GLU A 390 6.75 15.90 4.20
N VAL A 391 7.06 14.95 3.30
CA VAL A 391 6.29 13.71 3.13
C VAL A 391 6.20 12.88 4.43
N LYS A 392 7.09 13.09 5.41
CA LYS A 392 6.94 12.48 6.74
C LYS A 392 5.84 13.10 7.60
N ASN A 393 5.41 14.32 7.27
CA ASN A 393 4.45 15.12 8.02
C ASN A 393 3.02 15.03 7.46
N ILE A 394 2.83 14.56 6.22
CA ILE A 394 1.51 14.25 5.67
C ILE A 394 0.92 13.06 6.43
N GLN A 395 -0.36 13.17 6.81
CA GLN A 395 -1.06 12.09 7.49
C GLN A 395 -1.57 11.08 6.45
N ILE A 396 -0.74 10.11 6.09
CA ILE A 396 -1.14 8.97 5.24
C ILE A 396 -1.34 7.75 6.13
N SER A 397 -2.56 7.22 6.16
CA SER A 397 -2.87 6.06 7.00
C SER A 397 -4.04 5.24 6.45
N THR A 398 -4.28 4.07 7.02
CA THR A 398 -5.52 3.35 6.73
C THR A 398 -6.71 4.03 7.39
N ILE A 399 -7.91 3.81 6.87
CA ILE A 399 -9.13 4.39 7.45
C ILE A 399 -9.31 4.02 8.93
N HIS A 400 -9.01 2.77 9.29
CA HIS A 400 -9.04 2.32 10.68
C HIS A 400 -8.00 3.02 11.56
N ALA A 401 -6.80 3.28 11.05
CA ALA A 401 -5.76 4.01 11.79
C ALA A 401 -6.12 5.48 11.98
N PHE A 402 -6.69 6.11 10.95
CA PHE A 402 -7.23 7.47 11.02
C PHE A 402 -8.36 7.58 12.06
N SER A 403 -9.34 6.68 11.98
CA SER A 403 -10.41 6.50 12.96
C SER A 403 -9.90 6.32 14.38
N LYS A 404 -8.87 5.47 14.57
CA LYS A 404 -8.22 5.25 15.87
C LYS A 404 -7.59 6.53 16.41
N SER A 405 -6.93 7.29 15.56
CA SER A 405 -6.29 8.56 15.94
C SER A 405 -7.32 9.54 16.48
N ILE A 406 -8.44 9.71 15.78
CA ILE A 406 -9.55 10.57 16.21
C ILE A 406 -10.13 10.09 17.54
N LEU A 407 -10.44 8.79 17.64
CA LEU A 407 -11.01 8.20 18.84
C LEU A 407 -10.08 8.34 20.06
N THR A 408 -8.76 8.22 19.86
CA THR A 408 -7.77 8.38 20.93
C THR A 408 -7.69 9.83 21.40
N GLN A 409 -7.73 10.78 20.46
CA GLN A 409 -7.73 12.21 20.77
C GLN A 409 -8.99 12.63 21.55
N LEU A 410 -10.15 12.06 21.18
CA LEU A 410 -11.45 12.39 21.77
C LEU A 410 -11.92 11.39 22.84
N ALA A 411 -11.07 10.46 23.29
CA ALA A 411 -11.46 9.36 24.19
C ALA A 411 -12.09 9.84 25.51
N HIS A 412 -11.64 10.99 26.01
CA HIS A 412 -12.11 11.59 27.25
C HIS A 412 -13.58 12.04 27.20
N GLU A 413 -14.07 12.42 26.02
CA GLU A 413 -15.45 12.90 25.80
C GLU A 413 -16.49 11.77 25.91
N ILE A 414 -16.08 10.53 25.61
CA ILE A 414 -16.93 9.34 25.71
C ILE A 414 -16.69 8.53 27.00
N GLY A 415 -15.93 9.10 27.95
CA GLY A 415 -15.68 8.52 29.27
C GLY A 415 -14.56 7.46 29.31
N PHE A 416 -13.61 7.51 28.39
CA PHE A 416 -12.38 6.71 28.40
C PHE A 416 -11.16 7.58 28.77
N GLY A 417 -10.13 6.97 29.35
CA GLY A 417 -8.88 7.66 29.71
C GLY A 417 -7.92 7.87 28.53
N ARG A 418 -6.89 8.69 28.73
CA ARG A 418 -5.89 9.10 27.70
C ARG A 418 -5.11 7.93 27.05
N ASN A 419 -5.04 6.77 27.70
CA ASN A 419 -4.34 5.57 27.22
C ASN A 419 -5.33 4.45 26.85
N LEU A 420 -6.31 4.75 26.00
CA LEU A 420 -7.30 3.80 25.53
C LEU A 420 -6.63 2.60 24.85
N LYS A 421 -6.85 1.39 25.39
CA LYS A 421 -6.28 0.15 24.84
C LYS A 421 -7.26 -0.50 23.87
N VAL A 422 -6.74 -1.17 22.83
CA VAL A 422 -7.54 -2.04 21.96
C VAL A 422 -7.29 -3.49 22.37
N ARG A 423 -8.34 -4.25 22.67
CA ARG A 423 -8.25 -5.67 23.03
C ARG A 423 -9.49 -6.45 22.62
N SER A 424 -9.37 -7.77 22.54
CA SER A 424 -10.51 -8.65 22.30
C SER A 424 -11.35 -8.86 23.57
N PHE A 425 -12.67 -8.82 23.42
CA PHE A 425 -13.62 -9.13 24.48
C PHE A 425 -14.40 -10.43 24.20
N ILE A 426 -13.92 -11.30 23.31
CA ILE A 426 -14.64 -12.53 22.90
C ILE A 426 -15.08 -13.39 24.09
N LYS A 427 -14.18 -13.63 25.05
CA LYS A 427 -14.51 -14.42 26.25
C LYS A 427 -15.52 -13.71 27.12
N THR A 428 -15.27 -12.43 27.45
CA THR A 428 -16.18 -11.60 28.24
C THR A 428 -17.58 -11.53 27.62
N LYS A 429 -17.68 -11.40 26.29
CA LYS A 429 -18.95 -11.44 25.54
C LYS A 429 -19.66 -12.78 25.76
N SER A 430 -18.94 -13.89 25.61
CA SER A 430 -19.49 -15.24 25.84
C SER A 430 -20.01 -15.40 27.27
N ASP A 431 -19.23 -14.97 28.26
CA ASP A 431 -19.59 -15.07 29.68
C ASP A 431 -20.84 -14.21 30.00
N ILE A 432 -20.97 -13.02 29.39
CA ILE A 432 -22.15 -12.15 29.54
C ILE A 432 -23.38 -12.77 28.90
N LEU A 433 -23.27 -13.27 27.66
CA LEU A 433 -24.39 -13.93 26.96
C LEU A 433 -24.89 -15.14 27.75
N GLU A 434 -23.97 -15.97 28.25
CA GLU A 434 -24.30 -17.15 29.06
C GLU A 434 -24.96 -16.76 30.38
N LYS A 435 -24.43 -15.75 31.07
CA LYS A 435 -25.01 -15.23 32.31
C LYS A 435 -26.44 -14.72 32.10
N LEU A 436 -26.67 -13.87 31.10
CA LEU A 436 -27.99 -13.29 30.82
C LEU A 436 -29.00 -14.35 30.39
N ALA A 437 -28.58 -15.34 29.59
CA ALA A 437 -29.43 -16.46 29.21
C ALA A 437 -29.82 -17.31 30.42
N ASN A 438 -28.88 -17.60 31.32
CA ASN A 438 -29.17 -18.31 32.57
C ASN A 438 -30.15 -17.53 33.46
N GLU A 439 -29.97 -16.22 33.62
CA GLU A 439 -30.90 -15.37 34.37
C GLU A 439 -32.31 -15.38 33.77
N PHE A 440 -32.44 -15.45 32.45
CA PHE A 440 -33.73 -15.56 31.77
C PHE A 440 -34.41 -16.91 32.08
N PHE A 441 -33.68 -18.03 31.96
CA PHE A 441 -34.22 -19.37 32.22
C PHE A 441 -34.39 -19.72 33.71
N GLN A 442 -33.85 -18.91 34.63
CA GLN A 442 -34.26 -18.99 36.04
C GLN A 442 -35.71 -18.56 36.26
N LYS A 443 -36.23 -17.70 35.37
CA LYS A 443 -37.59 -17.12 35.47
C LYS A 443 -38.58 -17.71 34.46
N HIS A 444 -38.09 -18.45 33.47
CA HIS A 444 -38.89 -19.03 32.37
C HIS A 444 -38.52 -20.50 32.15
N SER A 445 -39.48 -21.31 31.70
CA SER A 445 -39.24 -22.74 31.45
C SER A 445 -38.26 -22.97 30.29
N ALA A 446 -37.24 -23.79 30.54
CA ALA A 446 -36.30 -24.25 29.50
C ALA A 446 -36.84 -25.43 28.66
N LYS A 447 -38.10 -25.86 28.88
CA LYS A 447 -38.72 -27.00 28.20
C LYS A 447 -38.64 -26.88 26.67
N VAL A 448 -38.80 -25.67 26.13
CA VAL A 448 -38.69 -25.38 24.69
C VAL A 448 -37.36 -25.83 24.09
N LEU A 449 -36.25 -25.77 24.85
CA LEU A 449 -34.94 -26.21 24.36
C LEU A 449 -34.90 -27.73 24.20
N VAL A 450 -35.52 -28.45 25.13
CA VAL A 450 -35.63 -29.92 25.10
C VAL A 450 -36.54 -30.35 23.95
N ASP A 451 -37.71 -29.71 23.81
CA ASP A 451 -38.69 -30.01 22.77
C ASP A 451 -38.10 -29.82 21.36
N LEU A 452 -37.21 -28.83 21.20
CA LEU A 452 -36.50 -28.56 19.95
C LEU A 452 -35.17 -29.33 19.81
N ASN A 453 -34.80 -30.15 20.79
CA ASN A 453 -33.52 -30.84 20.88
C ASN A 453 -32.31 -29.86 20.75
N LEU A 454 -32.48 -28.61 21.18
CA LEU A 454 -31.48 -27.56 21.14
C LEU A 454 -30.66 -27.58 22.42
N LYS A 455 -29.35 -27.79 22.31
CA LYS A 455 -28.46 -27.74 23.47
C LYS A 455 -28.19 -26.29 23.85
N PHE A 456 -28.06 -26.02 25.14
CA PHE A 456 -27.86 -24.65 25.65
C PHE A 456 -26.65 -23.94 25.00
N TYR A 457 -25.52 -24.63 24.84
CA TYR A 457 -24.34 -24.05 24.16
C TYR A 457 -24.60 -23.69 22.68
N GLU A 458 -25.53 -24.38 22.00
CA GLU A 458 -25.90 -24.06 20.62
C GLU A 458 -26.66 -22.74 20.54
N VAL A 459 -27.51 -22.46 21.54
CA VAL A 459 -28.22 -21.19 21.68
C VAL A 459 -27.23 -20.06 21.98
N ILE A 460 -26.26 -20.28 22.88
CA ILE A 460 -25.20 -19.28 23.15
C ILE A 460 -24.38 -18.99 21.90
N ASN A 461 -23.94 -20.03 21.17
CA ASN A 461 -23.21 -19.85 19.90
C ASN A 461 -24.04 -19.12 18.85
N MET A 462 -25.35 -19.37 18.79
CA MET A 462 -26.28 -18.67 17.91
C MET A 462 -26.36 -17.19 18.26
N MET A 463 -26.59 -16.84 19.53
CA MET A 463 -26.62 -15.43 19.96
C MET A 463 -25.28 -14.74 19.71
N LYS A 464 -24.17 -15.44 19.90
CA LYS A 464 -22.85 -14.91 19.53
C LYS A 464 -22.76 -14.59 18.04
N SER A 465 -23.23 -15.47 17.17
CA SER A 465 -23.26 -15.22 15.72
C SER A 465 -24.16 -14.03 15.35
N PHE A 466 -25.29 -13.85 16.04
CA PHE A 466 -26.19 -12.72 15.81
C PHE A 466 -25.51 -11.41 16.21
N TRP A 467 -24.82 -11.42 17.36
CA TRP A 467 -24.04 -10.29 17.84
C TRP A 467 -22.93 -9.90 16.87
N ASP A 468 -22.17 -10.89 16.38
CA ASP A 468 -21.09 -10.66 15.41
C ASP A 468 -21.64 -10.02 14.12
N GLU A 469 -22.82 -10.43 13.63
CA GLU A 469 -23.48 -9.79 12.48
C GLU A 469 -23.95 -8.35 12.77
N MET A 470 -24.48 -8.08 13.97
CA MET A 470 -24.86 -6.72 14.37
C MET A 470 -23.64 -5.79 14.47
N GLU A 471 -22.52 -6.28 14.99
CA GLU A 471 -21.26 -5.51 15.04
C GLU A 471 -20.71 -5.24 13.65
N LYS A 472 -20.72 -6.24 12.74
CA LYS A 472 -20.29 -6.06 11.34
C LYS A 472 -21.10 -4.98 10.61
N LYS A 473 -22.41 -4.91 10.88
CA LYS A 473 -23.29 -3.87 10.31
C LYS A 473 -23.23 -2.54 11.06
N GLY A 474 -22.42 -2.44 12.13
CA GLY A 474 -22.16 -1.19 12.84
C GLY A 474 -23.36 -0.64 13.63
N LEU A 475 -24.24 -1.53 14.14
CA LEU A 475 -25.43 -1.11 14.88
C LEU A 475 -25.03 -0.47 16.22
N THR A 476 -25.59 0.70 16.51
CA THR A 476 -25.45 1.38 17.81
C THR A 476 -26.26 0.68 18.89
N ARG A 477 -25.98 1.00 20.16
CA ARG A 477 -26.78 0.52 21.30
C ARG A 477 -28.27 0.81 21.14
N ARG A 478 -28.62 2.02 20.70
CA ARG A 478 -30.01 2.44 20.51
C ARG A 478 -30.69 1.60 19.42
N GLU A 479 -30.00 1.33 18.32
CA GLU A 479 -30.52 0.48 17.25
C GLU A 479 -30.73 -0.96 17.73
N ILE A 480 -29.79 -1.53 18.51
CA ILE A 480 -29.93 -2.90 19.05
C ILE A 480 -31.13 -2.98 20.01
N GLU A 481 -31.30 -1.98 20.88
CA GLU A 481 -32.42 -1.91 21.82
C GLU A 481 -33.78 -1.76 21.13
N SER A 482 -33.82 -1.22 19.89
CA SER A 482 -35.04 -0.99 19.11
C SER A 482 -35.33 -2.04 18.03
N ILE A 483 -34.53 -3.11 17.92
CA ILE A 483 -34.70 -4.18 16.92
C ILE A 483 -36.08 -4.82 17.01
N VAL A 484 -36.68 -5.05 15.84
CA VAL A 484 -37.91 -5.82 15.67
C VAL A 484 -37.57 -7.29 15.39
N TRP A 485 -37.75 -8.15 16.39
CA TRP A 485 -37.44 -9.58 16.33
C TRP A 485 -38.48 -10.45 15.58
N GLY A 486 -39.55 -9.83 15.06
CA GLY A 486 -40.60 -10.49 14.29
C GLY A 486 -41.60 -11.31 15.11
N THR A 487 -42.41 -12.10 14.41
CA THR A 487 -43.39 -13.04 14.98
C THR A 487 -43.06 -14.47 14.56
N VAL A 488 -43.48 -15.42 15.40
CA VAL A 488 -43.35 -16.87 15.18
C VAL A 488 -44.73 -17.51 15.15
N VAL A 489 -44.82 -18.70 14.55
CA VAL A 489 -46.11 -19.33 14.20
C VAL A 489 -46.84 -19.94 15.41
N THR A 490 -46.13 -20.33 16.48
CA THR A 490 -46.72 -20.98 17.66
C THR A 490 -46.30 -20.31 18.97
N GLU A 491 -47.16 -20.33 19.99
CA GLU A 491 -46.89 -19.75 21.32
C GLU A 491 -45.67 -20.38 22.01
N GLU A 492 -45.44 -21.68 21.81
CA GLU A 492 -44.29 -22.40 22.38
C GLU A 492 -42.93 -21.87 21.86
N HIS A 493 -42.89 -21.33 20.65
CA HIS A 493 -41.68 -20.78 20.03
C HIS A 493 -41.42 -19.31 20.41
N GLN A 494 -42.36 -18.65 21.10
CA GLN A 494 -42.24 -17.26 21.53
C GLN A 494 -41.11 -17.06 22.56
N ILE A 495 -40.81 -18.10 23.36
CA ILE A 495 -39.76 -18.08 24.38
C ILE A 495 -38.37 -17.77 23.79
N LEU A 496 -38.03 -18.29 22.59
CA LEU A 496 -36.75 -18.00 21.95
C LEU A 496 -36.64 -16.53 21.52
N LYS A 497 -37.73 -15.97 20.99
CA LYS A 497 -37.79 -14.53 20.68
C LYS A 497 -37.61 -13.69 21.94
N ASP A 498 -38.31 -14.04 23.01
CA ASP A 498 -38.28 -13.29 24.27
C ASP A 498 -36.89 -13.37 24.92
N LEU A 499 -36.22 -14.53 24.83
CA LEU A 499 -34.82 -14.71 25.23
C LEU A 499 -33.91 -13.75 24.46
N PHE A 500 -33.98 -13.74 23.12
CA PHE A 500 -33.15 -12.85 22.31
C PHE A 500 -33.42 -11.38 22.66
N GLN A 501 -34.68 -10.99 22.75
CA GLN A 501 -35.04 -9.62 23.11
C GLN A 501 -34.53 -9.22 24.52
N TYR A 502 -34.61 -10.13 25.50
CA TYR A 502 -34.08 -9.89 26.86
C TYR A 502 -32.56 -9.72 26.85
N VAL A 503 -31.84 -10.68 26.25
CA VAL A 503 -30.38 -10.71 26.25
C VAL A 503 -29.80 -9.50 25.54
N PHE A 504 -30.23 -9.21 24.30
CA PHE A 504 -29.65 -8.13 23.50
C PHE A 504 -29.98 -6.73 24.04
N LYS A 505 -31.12 -6.56 24.72
CA LYS A 505 -31.47 -5.28 25.39
C LYS A 505 -30.55 -4.95 26.56
N GLN A 506 -29.96 -5.95 27.22
CA GLN A 506 -29.11 -5.75 28.40
C GLN A 506 -27.61 -5.90 28.13
N CYS A 507 -27.23 -6.80 27.22
CA CYS A 507 -25.84 -7.20 26.99
C CYS A 507 -24.92 -6.02 26.65
N GLU A 508 -25.37 -5.08 25.82
CA GLU A 508 -24.57 -3.91 25.41
C GLU A 508 -24.18 -3.03 26.61
N GLY A 509 -25.13 -2.79 27.53
CA GLY A 509 -24.89 -1.98 28.71
C GLY A 509 -23.87 -2.61 29.67
N VAL A 510 -23.97 -3.93 29.88
CA VAL A 510 -23.05 -4.68 30.73
C VAL A 510 -21.65 -4.69 30.12
N LEU A 511 -21.55 -4.93 28.82
CA LEU A 511 -20.28 -4.97 28.10
C LEU A 511 -19.58 -3.61 28.09
N GLU A 512 -20.31 -2.52 27.88
CA GLU A 512 -19.77 -1.16 27.89
C GLU A 512 -19.21 -0.75 29.27
N ALA A 513 -19.90 -1.13 30.35
CA ALA A 513 -19.42 -0.87 31.72
C ALA A 513 -18.08 -1.57 31.98
N GLN A 514 -17.95 -2.83 31.51
CA GLN A 514 -16.70 -3.58 31.61
C GLN A 514 -15.58 -2.93 30.79
N LYS A 515 -15.87 -2.51 29.55
CA LYS A 515 -14.92 -1.81 28.66
C LYS A 515 -14.35 -0.55 29.30
N LYS A 516 -15.21 0.28 29.91
CA LYS A 516 -14.80 1.49 30.63
C LYS A 516 -13.94 1.19 31.85
N LYS A 517 -14.31 0.20 32.67
CA LYS A 517 -13.53 -0.21 33.86
C LYS A 517 -12.10 -0.60 33.49
N GLU A 518 -11.91 -1.21 32.33
CA GLU A 518 -10.63 -1.73 31.87
C GLU A 518 -9.88 -0.76 30.94
N ASN A 519 -10.43 0.45 30.74
CA ASN A 519 -9.97 1.48 29.80
C ASN A 519 -9.60 0.91 28.42
N ALA A 520 -10.44 0.00 27.92
CA ALA A 520 -10.16 -0.75 26.72
C ALA A 520 -11.42 -0.99 25.88
N ILE A 521 -11.26 -1.02 24.57
CA ILE A 521 -12.33 -1.25 23.58
C ILE A 521 -11.92 -2.36 22.63
N ASP A 522 -12.89 -2.97 21.95
CA ASP A 522 -12.62 -3.87 20.83
C ASP A 522 -12.54 -3.12 19.49
N THR A 523 -12.05 -3.79 18.45
CA THR A 523 -11.91 -3.20 17.11
C THR A 523 -13.27 -2.87 16.49
N GLY A 524 -14.33 -3.63 16.80
CA GLY A 524 -15.69 -3.37 16.34
C GLY A 524 -16.29 -2.12 17.02
N ASP A 525 -15.91 -1.86 18.26
CA ASP A 525 -16.30 -0.64 18.99
C ASP A 525 -15.66 0.60 18.41
N MET A 526 -14.45 0.52 17.86
CA MET A 526 -13.79 1.72 17.31
C MET A 526 -14.69 2.37 16.26
N VAL A 527 -15.24 1.54 15.40
CA VAL A 527 -16.23 1.91 14.39
C VAL A 527 -17.46 2.48 15.09
N ARG A 528 -18.16 1.72 15.93
CA ARG A 528 -19.41 2.16 16.59
C ARG A 528 -19.27 3.42 17.44
N LYS A 529 -18.15 3.60 18.15
CA LYS A 529 -17.88 4.75 19.02
C LYS A 529 -17.59 6.02 18.22
N LEU A 530 -17.09 5.92 16.99
CA LEU A 530 -16.98 7.09 16.13
C LEU A 530 -18.35 7.73 15.85
N LYS A 531 -19.42 6.93 15.74
CA LYS A 531 -20.80 7.46 15.61
C LYS A 531 -21.25 8.32 16.79
N LEU A 532 -20.60 8.23 17.95
CA LEU A 532 -20.93 9.09 19.09
C LEU A 532 -20.41 10.51 18.88
N PHE A 533 -19.32 10.69 18.12
CA PHE A 533 -18.77 12.01 17.82
C PHE A 533 -19.47 12.68 16.64
N THR A 534 -20.10 11.90 15.76
CA THR A 534 -20.85 12.44 14.61
C THR A 534 -22.17 13.11 15.01
N GLN A 535 -22.66 12.85 16.23
CA GLN A 535 -23.96 13.32 16.74
C GLN A 535 -23.88 14.57 17.65
N GLY A 536 -22.79 15.34 17.61
CA GLY A 536 -22.63 16.56 18.42
C GLY A 536 -21.45 17.43 18.00
N ASP A 537 -21.08 18.40 18.85
CA ASP A 537 -20.03 19.40 18.59
C ASP A 537 -18.61 18.92 18.91
N THR A 538 -18.44 17.68 19.37
CA THR A 538 -17.17 17.16 19.87
C THR A 538 -16.06 17.14 18.81
N LEU A 539 -16.41 16.96 17.53
CA LEU A 539 -15.42 16.98 16.44
C LEU A 539 -14.81 18.37 16.23
N LYS A 540 -15.47 19.46 16.66
CA LYS A 540 -14.94 20.85 16.56
C LYS A 540 -13.63 21.07 17.32
N GLN A 541 -13.22 20.13 18.17
CA GLN A 541 -11.91 20.14 18.82
C GLN A 541 -10.75 19.76 17.87
N LEU A 542 -11.05 19.18 16.70
CA LEU A 542 -10.08 18.88 15.66
C LEU A 542 -9.79 20.13 14.81
N GLN A 543 -8.67 20.11 14.08
CA GLN A 543 -8.33 21.19 13.14
C GLN A 543 -9.35 21.24 11.99
N THR A 544 -9.77 22.45 11.59
CA THR A 544 -10.67 22.71 10.45
C THR A 544 -9.91 22.84 9.13
N ASP A 545 -10.65 22.87 8.02
CA ASP A 545 -10.18 23.25 6.67
C ASP A 545 -9.02 22.39 6.13
N LYS A 546 -9.08 21.07 6.38
CA LYS A 546 -8.13 20.09 5.85
C LYS A 546 -8.61 19.52 4.52
N TYR A 547 -7.66 19.05 3.71
CA TYR A 547 -7.93 18.33 2.46
C TYR A 547 -7.90 16.84 2.73
N LEU A 548 -9.06 16.18 2.63
CA LEU A 548 -9.21 14.76 2.91
C LEU A 548 -9.31 13.96 1.61
N PHE A 549 -8.24 13.22 1.31
CA PHE A 549 -8.17 12.28 0.21
C PHE A 549 -8.57 10.89 0.71
N VAL A 550 -9.51 10.25 0.03
CA VAL A 550 -9.94 8.88 0.37
C VAL A 550 -9.84 8.01 -0.87
N ASP A 551 -8.93 7.02 -0.86
CA ASP A 551 -8.77 6.02 -1.92
C ASP A 551 -9.57 4.75 -1.59
N GLU A 552 -9.96 4.01 -2.63
CA GLU A 552 -10.77 2.78 -2.54
C GLU A 552 -12.06 2.97 -1.71
N PHE A 553 -12.73 4.12 -1.85
CA PHE A 553 -13.87 4.46 -1.00
C PHE A 553 -15.06 3.49 -1.11
N GLN A 554 -15.14 2.72 -2.20
CA GLN A 554 -16.13 1.65 -2.36
C GLN A 554 -15.99 0.49 -1.33
N ASP A 555 -14.85 0.42 -0.65
CA ASP A 555 -14.57 -0.58 0.39
C ASP A 555 -14.83 -0.03 1.80
N SER A 556 -15.43 1.16 1.93
CA SER A 556 -15.74 1.78 3.21
C SER A 556 -17.02 1.21 3.83
N ASP A 557 -17.03 1.07 5.16
CA ASP A 557 -18.23 0.71 5.93
C ASP A 557 -19.12 1.93 6.24
N ASN A 558 -20.35 1.70 6.73
CA ASN A 558 -21.32 2.77 6.99
C ASN A 558 -20.81 3.84 7.96
N THR A 559 -20.01 3.44 8.94
CA THR A 559 -19.52 4.35 9.97
C THR A 559 -18.37 5.21 9.48
N GLN A 560 -17.52 4.63 8.63
CA GLN A 560 -16.48 5.37 7.94
C GLN A 560 -17.08 6.44 7.02
N ILE A 561 -18.16 6.09 6.30
CA ILE A 561 -18.92 7.04 5.48
C ILE A 561 -19.50 8.16 6.34
N GLU A 562 -20.13 7.83 7.47
CA GLU A 562 -20.66 8.81 8.43
C GLU A 562 -19.56 9.73 8.97
N LEU A 563 -18.40 9.18 9.34
CA LEU A 563 -17.26 9.97 9.82
C LEU A 563 -16.80 10.98 8.77
N VAL A 564 -16.59 10.54 7.51
CA VAL A 564 -16.18 11.44 6.42
C VAL A 564 -17.21 12.54 6.20
N ALA A 565 -18.50 12.21 6.21
CA ALA A 565 -19.58 13.18 6.10
C ALA A 565 -19.56 14.21 7.25
N SER A 566 -19.37 13.76 8.50
CA SER A 566 -19.31 14.66 9.66
C SER A 566 -18.08 15.55 9.67
N LEU A 567 -16.92 15.06 9.23
CA LEU A 567 -15.71 15.89 9.08
C LEU A 567 -15.94 17.01 8.06
N GLN A 568 -16.64 16.74 6.97
CA GLN A 568 -17.03 17.77 6.01
C GLN A 568 -18.03 18.76 6.64
N ASN A 569 -19.15 18.25 7.17
CA ASN A 569 -20.25 19.07 7.65
C ASN A 569 -19.88 19.96 8.85
N GLN A 570 -18.99 19.50 9.73
CA GLN A 570 -18.65 20.20 10.97
C GLN A 570 -17.31 20.94 10.94
N LEU A 571 -16.34 20.50 10.13
CA LEU A 571 -14.97 21.02 10.10
C LEU A 571 -14.54 21.57 8.74
N THR A 572 -15.48 21.65 7.78
CA THR A 572 -15.24 22.18 6.43
C THR A 572 -14.09 21.48 5.70
N TYR A 573 -13.96 20.16 5.85
CA TYR A 573 -12.95 19.40 5.12
C TYR A 573 -13.28 19.35 3.63
N HIS A 574 -12.29 19.59 2.78
CA HIS A 574 -12.43 19.48 1.32
C HIS A 574 -12.18 18.04 0.90
N LEU A 575 -13.22 17.39 0.35
CA LEU A 575 -13.21 15.96 0.07
C LEU A 575 -12.70 15.66 -1.34
N PHE A 576 -11.74 14.75 -1.44
CA PHE A 576 -11.28 14.15 -2.70
C PHE A 576 -11.42 12.63 -2.62
N VAL A 577 -12.60 12.13 -3.02
CA VAL A 577 -12.99 10.74 -2.81
C VAL A 577 -12.87 9.97 -4.11
N VAL A 578 -12.09 8.89 -4.11
CA VAL A 578 -11.76 8.10 -5.29
C VAL A 578 -12.13 6.63 -5.07
N GLY A 579 -12.67 5.99 -6.10
CA GLY A 579 -12.94 4.56 -6.04
C GLY A 579 -13.74 4.04 -7.24
N ASP A 580 -14.10 2.77 -7.17
CA ASP A 580 -14.89 2.09 -8.18
C ASP A 580 -15.84 1.07 -7.56
N ILE A 581 -17.13 1.38 -7.54
CA ILE A 581 -18.19 0.51 -7.00
C ILE A 581 -18.19 -0.89 -7.63
N LYS A 582 -17.73 -1.02 -8.87
CA LYS A 582 -17.61 -2.30 -9.59
C LYS A 582 -16.51 -3.20 -9.01
N GLN A 583 -15.61 -2.62 -8.22
CA GLN A 583 -14.51 -3.30 -7.53
C GLN A 583 -14.72 -3.37 -6.00
N SER A 584 -15.92 -3.10 -5.51
CA SER A 584 -16.26 -3.32 -4.09
C SER A 584 -16.47 -4.82 -3.87
N ILE A 585 -15.52 -5.48 -3.21
CA ILE A 585 -15.52 -6.96 -3.03
C ILE A 585 -15.25 -7.39 -1.58
N TYR A 586 -15.33 -6.45 -0.64
CA TYR A 586 -15.09 -6.69 0.77
C TYR A 586 -16.37 -6.60 1.61
N ARG A 587 -17.53 -7.03 1.09
CA ARG A 587 -18.79 -6.98 1.85
C ARG A 587 -18.71 -7.83 3.11
N PHE A 588 -18.00 -8.96 3.05
CA PHE A 588 -17.73 -9.81 4.21
C PHE A 588 -16.94 -9.10 5.33
N ARG A 589 -16.30 -7.96 5.04
CA ARG A 589 -15.63 -7.07 6.01
C ARG A 589 -16.49 -5.87 6.44
N GLY A 590 -17.72 -5.76 5.93
CA GLY A 590 -18.65 -4.66 6.24
C GLY A 590 -18.71 -3.54 5.20
N ALA A 591 -17.98 -3.64 4.08
CA ALA A 591 -18.00 -2.62 3.03
C ALA A 591 -19.39 -2.50 2.37
N ASP A 592 -19.81 -1.26 2.09
CA ASP A 592 -21.05 -0.98 1.37
C ASP A 592 -20.77 -0.48 -0.06
N TYR A 593 -21.28 -1.20 -1.06
CA TYR A 593 -21.11 -0.85 -2.47
C TYR A 593 -21.75 0.50 -2.86
N THR A 594 -22.68 1.01 -2.04
CA THR A 594 -23.33 2.33 -2.21
C THR A 594 -22.62 3.44 -1.44
N SER A 595 -21.40 3.22 -0.98
CA SER A 595 -20.67 4.18 -0.15
C SER A 595 -20.70 5.61 -0.72
N PHE A 596 -20.49 5.74 -2.03
CA PHE A 596 -20.56 7.00 -2.76
C PHE A 596 -21.93 7.70 -2.64
N THR A 597 -23.02 6.99 -2.94
CA THR A 597 -24.38 7.54 -2.85
C THR A 597 -24.69 7.97 -1.42
N ARG A 598 -24.39 7.12 -0.44
CA ARG A 598 -24.61 7.44 0.99
C ARG A 598 -23.80 8.63 1.47
N LEU A 599 -22.58 8.79 0.98
CA LEU A 599 -21.77 9.97 1.30
C LEU A 599 -22.41 11.24 0.73
N ALA A 600 -22.82 11.21 -0.54
CA ALA A 600 -23.46 12.34 -1.19
C ALA A 600 -24.78 12.75 -0.50
N GLU A 601 -25.57 11.80 -0.01
CA GLU A 601 -26.82 12.05 0.71
C GLU A 601 -26.62 12.65 2.11
N ARG A 602 -25.45 12.43 2.73
CA ARG A 602 -25.17 12.84 4.13
C ARG A 602 -24.34 14.12 4.23
N VAL A 603 -23.73 14.56 3.14
CA VAL A 603 -22.92 15.79 3.07
C VAL A 603 -23.82 16.95 2.68
N ASN A 604 -23.70 18.09 3.37
CA ASN A 604 -24.57 19.25 3.17
C ASN A 604 -24.26 20.00 1.86
N SER A 605 -23.04 19.88 1.37
CA SER A 605 -22.56 20.47 0.11
C SER A 605 -22.65 19.48 -1.05
N SER A 606 -22.76 19.98 -2.29
CA SER A 606 -22.73 19.14 -3.48
C SER A 606 -21.34 18.53 -3.73
N PHE A 607 -21.35 17.37 -4.40
CA PHE A 607 -20.16 16.78 -5.01
C PHE A 607 -20.14 17.08 -6.50
N THR A 608 -18.94 17.31 -7.04
CA THR A 608 -18.71 17.28 -8.48
C THR A 608 -18.29 15.85 -8.89
N PRO A 609 -19.13 15.11 -9.65
CA PRO A 609 -18.77 13.79 -10.12
C PRO A 609 -17.78 13.88 -11.28
N VAL A 610 -16.76 13.03 -11.25
CA VAL A 610 -15.73 12.93 -12.30
C VAL A 610 -15.48 11.46 -12.63
N ALA A 611 -15.68 11.07 -13.89
CA ALA A 611 -15.39 9.72 -14.36
C ALA A 611 -14.01 9.64 -15.02
N LEU A 612 -13.20 8.65 -14.65
CA LEU A 612 -11.95 8.31 -15.31
C LEU A 612 -12.16 7.05 -16.15
N ASN A 613 -12.22 7.22 -17.47
CA ASN A 613 -12.58 6.16 -18.43
C ASN A 613 -11.41 5.71 -19.31
N GLN A 614 -10.35 6.52 -19.48
CA GLN A 614 -9.18 6.11 -20.27
C GLN A 614 -8.33 5.10 -19.48
N ASN A 615 -8.11 3.94 -20.09
CA ASN A 615 -7.35 2.84 -19.53
C ASN A 615 -5.96 2.74 -20.21
N TYR A 616 -4.91 2.80 -19.40
CA TYR A 616 -3.52 2.78 -19.85
C TYR A 616 -2.90 1.37 -19.86
N ARG A 617 -3.67 0.36 -19.44
CA ARG A 617 -3.16 -0.95 -19.01
C ARG A 617 -3.59 -2.09 -19.94
N THR A 618 -4.85 -2.15 -20.31
CA THR A 618 -5.49 -3.24 -21.06
C THR A 618 -5.69 -2.84 -22.52
N THR A 619 -5.59 -3.80 -23.44
CA THR A 619 -5.83 -3.58 -24.88
C THR A 619 -7.25 -3.13 -25.16
N SER A 620 -7.41 -2.21 -26.13
CA SER A 620 -8.73 -1.70 -26.54
C SER A 620 -9.67 -2.83 -27.00
N SER A 621 -9.16 -3.79 -27.77
CA SER A 621 -9.92 -4.95 -28.27
C SER A 621 -10.49 -5.83 -27.14
N LEU A 622 -9.71 -6.05 -26.08
CA LEU A 622 -10.17 -6.82 -24.92
C LEU A 622 -11.20 -6.01 -24.11
N LEU A 623 -10.97 -4.71 -23.91
CA LEU A 623 -11.93 -3.83 -23.23
C LEU A 623 -13.28 -3.78 -23.95
N GLU A 624 -13.31 -3.73 -25.29
CA GLU A 624 -14.55 -3.78 -26.07
C GLU A 624 -15.34 -5.07 -25.88
N LYS A 625 -14.65 -6.22 -25.75
CA LYS A 625 -15.32 -7.50 -25.49
C LYS A 625 -15.87 -7.57 -24.07
N LEU A 626 -15.09 -7.08 -23.09
CA LEU A 626 -15.50 -7.01 -21.69
C LEU A 626 -16.69 -6.07 -21.48
N ASP A 627 -16.69 -4.92 -22.16
CA ASP A 627 -17.75 -3.92 -22.11
C ASP A 627 -19.13 -4.53 -22.45
N LYS A 628 -19.21 -5.38 -23.48
CA LYS A 628 -20.46 -6.08 -23.83
C LYS A 628 -20.99 -6.95 -22.68
N VAL A 629 -20.10 -7.68 -22.02
CA VAL A 629 -20.46 -8.53 -20.86
C VAL A 629 -20.94 -7.66 -19.70
N PHE A 630 -20.22 -6.57 -19.42
CA PHE A 630 -20.53 -5.68 -18.30
C PHE A 630 -21.84 -4.90 -18.52
N SER A 631 -22.13 -4.49 -19.75
CA SER A 631 -23.38 -3.83 -20.12
C SER A 631 -24.60 -4.73 -19.90
N VAL A 632 -24.50 -6.03 -20.18
CA VAL A 632 -25.56 -7.00 -19.86
C VAL A 632 -25.80 -7.09 -18.35
N TRP A 633 -24.74 -7.21 -17.56
CA TRP A 633 -24.88 -7.19 -16.09
C TRP A 633 -25.37 -5.83 -15.54
N GLY A 634 -25.24 -4.76 -16.32
CA GLY A 634 -25.76 -3.41 -16.06
C GLY A 634 -27.26 -3.22 -16.30
N GLN A 635 -27.91 -4.11 -17.04
CA GLN A 635 -29.34 -4.02 -17.30
C GLN A 635 -30.15 -4.19 -16.02
N LYS A 636 -31.31 -3.52 -15.90
CA LYS A 636 -32.15 -3.53 -14.68
C LYS A 636 -33.22 -4.64 -14.70
N CYS A 637 -32.84 -5.87 -15.00
CA CYS A 637 -33.76 -7.01 -15.17
C CYS A 637 -33.51 -8.18 -14.20
N TRP A 638 -32.53 -8.09 -13.30
CA TRP A 638 -32.01 -9.25 -12.57
C TRP A 638 -32.58 -9.47 -11.18
N GLY A 639 -32.89 -8.40 -10.44
CA GLY A 639 -33.29 -8.50 -9.04
C GLY A 639 -34.64 -9.20 -8.80
N PRO A 640 -34.97 -9.55 -7.54
CA PRO A 640 -36.23 -10.24 -7.20
C PRO A 640 -37.50 -9.50 -7.66
N LYS A 641 -37.41 -8.17 -7.85
CA LYS A 641 -38.49 -7.31 -8.34
C LYS A 641 -38.34 -6.90 -9.82
N GLY A 642 -37.33 -7.43 -10.52
CA GLY A 642 -37.07 -7.15 -11.94
C GLY A 642 -36.72 -5.69 -12.25
N LYS A 643 -36.07 -4.98 -11.32
CA LYS A 643 -35.71 -3.54 -11.46
C LYS A 643 -34.28 -3.22 -11.06
N GLU A 644 -33.47 -4.23 -10.80
CA GLU A 644 -32.11 -4.10 -10.26
C GLU A 644 -31.10 -4.73 -11.23
N CYS A 645 -29.87 -4.24 -11.20
CA CYS A 645 -28.75 -4.73 -11.99
C CYS A 645 -27.83 -5.63 -11.14
N LEU A 646 -27.11 -6.54 -11.80
CA LEU A 646 -26.06 -7.32 -11.15
C LEU A 646 -24.82 -6.47 -10.88
N LEU A 647 -24.45 -5.63 -11.84
CA LEU A 647 -23.30 -4.73 -11.77
C LEU A 647 -23.75 -3.31 -12.15
N PRO A 648 -23.57 -2.29 -11.30
CA PRO A 648 -23.87 -0.91 -11.69
C PRO A 648 -22.85 -0.46 -12.76
N TYR A 649 -23.28 -0.44 -14.02
CA TYR A 649 -22.45 -0.15 -15.19
C TYR A 649 -23.20 0.75 -16.17
N THR A 650 -22.63 1.91 -16.49
CA THR A 650 -23.17 2.92 -17.41
C THR A 650 -22.14 3.28 -18.48
N GLU A 651 -22.52 4.09 -19.47
CA GLU A 651 -21.57 4.58 -20.49
C GLU A 651 -20.39 5.39 -19.88
N ASP A 652 -20.61 6.08 -18.76
CA ASP A 652 -19.55 6.82 -18.06
C ASP A 652 -18.55 5.88 -17.37
N ASP A 653 -18.93 4.61 -17.13
CA ASP A 653 -18.06 3.56 -16.56
C ASP A 653 -17.22 2.84 -17.62
N ARG A 654 -17.51 3.05 -18.91
CA ARG A 654 -16.89 2.32 -20.01
C ARG A 654 -15.42 2.65 -20.15
N LEU A 655 -14.58 1.63 -19.96
CA LEU A 655 -13.13 1.74 -20.11
C LEU A 655 -12.72 1.79 -21.58
N ARG A 656 -11.90 2.77 -21.95
CA ARG A 656 -11.40 2.98 -23.32
C ARG A 656 -9.88 2.86 -23.35
N GLY A 657 -9.35 1.96 -24.17
CA GLY A 657 -7.91 1.72 -24.23
C GLY A 657 -7.15 2.82 -24.96
N MET A 658 -6.05 3.32 -24.37
CA MET A 658 -5.21 4.39 -24.94
C MET A 658 -4.34 3.95 -26.14
N LYS A 659 -4.02 2.65 -26.23
CA LYS A 659 -3.27 2.04 -27.34
C LYS A 659 -4.23 1.22 -28.20
N ILE A 660 -4.53 1.73 -29.40
CA ILE A 660 -5.19 0.95 -30.46
C ILE A 660 -4.15 -0.06 -30.95
N ASN A 661 -4.23 -1.29 -30.45
CA ASN A 661 -3.44 -2.41 -30.96
C ASN A 661 -4.36 -3.24 -31.87
N GLU A 662 -3.80 -3.85 -32.92
CA GLU A 662 -4.55 -4.84 -33.70
C GLU A 662 -4.98 -5.99 -32.79
N PRO A 663 -6.19 -6.56 -32.99
CA PRO A 663 -6.66 -7.68 -32.18
C PRO A 663 -5.69 -8.86 -32.31
N THR A 664 -5.06 -9.25 -31.20
CA THR A 664 -4.24 -10.46 -31.18
C THR A 664 -5.16 -11.70 -31.21
N ILE A 665 -4.78 -12.74 -31.95
CA ILE A 665 -5.54 -14.00 -31.99
C ILE A 665 -5.55 -14.61 -30.57
N GLY A 666 -6.72 -15.03 -30.11
CA GLY A 666 -6.86 -15.70 -28.80
C GLY A 666 -6.81 -14.78 -27.57
N GLU A 667 -7.02 -13.47 -27.72
CA GLU A 667 -7.08 -12.50 -26.60
C GLU A 667 -8.20 -12.75 -25.59
N PHE A 668 -9.35 -13.24 -26.04
CA PHE A 668 -10.48 -13.56 -25.17
C PHE A 668 -11.04 -14.92 -25.57
N LEU A 669 -10.79 -15.92 -24.73
CA LEU A 669 -11.16 -17.31 -24.97
C LEU A 669 -12.03 -17.82 -23.84
N TYR A 670 -13.02 -18.64 -24.17
CA TYR A 670 -13.89 -19.28 -23.19
C TYR A 670 -14.20 -20.74 -23.59
N PRO A 671 -13.19 -21.64 -23.59
CA PRO A 671 -13.39 -23.02 -24.02
C PRO A 671 -14.40 -23.74 -23.11
N ASN A 672 -15.23 -24.58 -23.71
CA ASN A 672 -16.12 -25.47 -22.97
C ASN A 672 -15.34 -26.67 -22.42
N THR A 673 -15.54 -26.96 -21.16
CA THR A 673 -14.84 -27.99 -20.39
C THR A 673 -15.83 -28.79 -19.57
N ASN A 674 -15.54 -30.07 -19.36
CA ASN A 674 -16.22 -30.95 -18.43
C ASN A 674 -15.27 -31.34 -17.30
N LYS A 675 -15.71 -32.25 -16.43
CA LYS A 675 -14.88 -32.67 -15.28
C LYS A 675 -13.63 -33.43 -15.69
N ASP A 676 -13.65 -34.09 -16.84
CA ASP A 676 -12.60 -35.01 -17.27
C ASP A 676 -11.49 -34.29 -18.05
N ASN A 677 -11.80 -33.18 -18.74
CA ASN A 677 -10.83 -32.46 -19.57
C ASN A 677 -10.38 -31.08 -19.03
N VAL A 678 -11.00 -30.55 -17.96
CA VAL A 678 -10.68 -29.19 -17.47
C VAL A 678 -9.22 -29.04 -17.02
N GLU A 679 -8.62 -30.11 -16.47
CA GLU A 679 -7.21 -30.13 -16.07
C GLU A 679 -6.30 -30.04 -17.29
N GLU A 680 -6.46 -30.95 -18.25
CA GLU A 680 -5.67 -30.99 -19.50
C GLU A 680 -5.78 -29.69 -20.30
N GLU A 681 -7.01 -29.16 -20.46
CA GLU A 681 -7.27 -27.94 -21.22
C GLU A 681 -6.68 -26.69 -20.53
N THR A 682 -6.74 -26.65 -19.19
CA THR A 682 -6.11 -25.57 -18.41
C THR A 682 -4.60 -25.61 -18.59
N VAL A 683 -3.98 -26.78 -18.45
CA VAL A 683 -2.53 -26.97 -18.62
C VAL A 683 -2.07 -26.59 -20.02
N ARG A 684 -2.83 -26.99 -21.06
CA ARG A 684 -2.57 -26.60 -22.46
C ARG A 684 -2.50 -25.08 -22.63
N HIS A 685 -3.48 -24.36 -22.08
CA HIS A 685 -3.51 -22.90 -22.16
C HIS A 685 -2.45 -22.20 -21.30
N ILE A 686 -1.96 -22.84 -20.23
CA ILE A 686 -0.80 -22.34 -19.48
C ILE A 686 0.45 -22.39 -20.35
N PHE A 687 0.73 -23.53 -21.00
CA PHE A 687 1.89 -23.65 -21.90
C PHE A 687 1.85 -22.62 -23.04
N GLU A 688 0.69 -22.46 -23.69
CA GLU A 688 0.51 -21.42 -24.72
C GLU A 688 0.81 -20.01 -24.18
N ALA A 689 0.40 -19.69 -22.95
CA ALA A 689 0.66 -18.40 -22.34
C ALA A 689 2.16 -18.21 -22.03
N VAL A 690 2.83 -19.26 -21.54
CA VAL A 690 4.27 -19.25 -21.26
C VAL A 690 5.06 -19.03 -22.55
N ASP A 691 4.69 -19.70 -23.64
CA ASP A 691 5.40 -19.56 -24.92
C ASP A 691 5.24 -18.16 -25.52
N ILE A 692 4.03 -17.58 -25.44
CA ILE A 692 3.80 -16.20 -25.89
C ILE A 692 4.64 -15.21 -25.06
N THR A 693 4.61 -15.33 -23.74
CA THR A 693 5.30 -14.37 -22.85
C THR A 693 6.82 -14.46 -22.92
N LYS A 694 7.38 -15.64 -23.23
CA LYS A 694 8.83 -15.81 -23.51
C LYS A 694 9.31 -15.01 -24.72
N GLN A 695 8.45 -14.83 -25.72
CA GLN A 695 8.78 -14.10 -26.95
C GLN A 695 8.67 -12.57 -26.80
N LEU A 696 8.13 -12.08 -25.69
CA LEU A 696 7.97 -10.64 -25.45
C LEU A 696 9.31 -9.98 -25.10
N PRO A 697 9.49 -8.69 -25.43
CA PRO A 697 10.60 -7.87 -24.93
C PRO A 697 10.70 -7.87 -23.39
N ASP A 698 11.91 -7.70 -22.85
CA ASP A 698 12.16 -7.75 -21.40
C ASP A 698 11.52 -6.59 -20.61
N ASP A 699 11.15 -5.50 -21.27
CA ASP A 699 10.44 -4.37 -20.70
C ASP A 699 8.91 -4.56 -20.63
N GLU A 700 8.37 -5.63 -21.24
CA GLU A 700 6.95 -5.97 -21.11
C GLU A 700 6.64 -6.80 -19.85
N ASN A 701 5.44 -6.63 -19.31
CA ASN A 701 4.95 -7.48 -18.21
C ASN A 701 4.72 -8.89 -18.76
N LYS A 702 5.53 -9.87 -18.32
CA LYS A 702 5.47 -11.28 -18.71
C LYS A 702 4.68 -12.17 -17.72
N LYS A 703 4.02 -11.58 -16.71
CA LYS A 703 3.37 -12.36 -15.63
C LYS A 703 2.09 -13.05 -16.13
N ILE A 704 1.95 -14.32 -15.78
CA ILE A 704 0.76 -15.15 -16.04
C ILE A 704 0.13 -15.50 -14.70
N SER A 705 -1.20 -15.40 -14.62
CA SER A 705 -1.92 -15.75 -13.40
C SER A 705 -3.09 -16.71 -13.60
N LEU A 706 -3.19 -17.67 -12.69
CA LEU A 706 -4.34 -18.54 -12.48
C LEU A 706 -5.19 -17.95 -11.35
N VAL A 707 -6.34 -17.38 -11.71
CA VAL A 707 -7.21 -16.68 -10.79
C VAL A 707 -8.37 -17.57 -10.38
N VAL A 708 -8.49 -17.84 -9.07
CA VAL A 708 -9.50 -18.72 -8.48
C VAL A 708 -10.34 -18.02 -7.39
N ARG A 709 -11.48 -18.61 -7.02
CA ARG A 709 -12.38 -18.05 -5.99
C ARG A 709 -11.95 -18.37 -4.57
N THR A 710 -11.37 -19.55 -4.34
CA THR A 710 -11.07 -20.09 -2.99
C THR A 710 -9.66 -20.68 -2.90
N ASN A 711 -9.08 -20.67 -1.69
CA ASN A 711 -7.78 -21.33 -1.45
C ASN A 711 -7.82 -22.84 -1.75
N LYS A 712 -8.98 -23.49 -1.60
CA LYS A 712 -9.13 -24.92 -1.96
C LYS A 712 -8.90 -25.13 -3.46
N GLN A 713 -9.51 -24.30 -4.29
CA GLN A 713 -9.29 -24.34 -5.74
C GLN A 713 -7.84 -24.01 -6.11
N ALA A 714 -7.18 -23.11 -5.38
CA ALA A 714 -5.78 -22.80 -5.61
C ALA A 714 -4.88 -24.03 -5.39
N LEU A 715 -5.17 -24.83 -4.36
CA LEU A 715 -4.46 -26.09 -4.11
C LEU A 715 -4.73 -27.12 -5.22
N GLU A 716 -5.98 -27.30 -5.63
CA GLU A 716 -6.33 -28.21 -6.74
C GLU A 716 -5.61 -27.82 -8.04
N VAL A 717 -5.60 -26.52 -8.39
CA VAL A 717 -4.94 -26.02 -9.61
C VAL A 717 -3.42 -26.09 -9.51
N ARG A 718 -2.86 -25.98 -8.29
CA ARG A 718 -1.44 -26.18 -8.03
C ARG A 718 -1.04 -27.63 -8.31
N GLU A 719 -1.81 -28.60 -7.83
CA GLU A 719 -1.58 -30.02 -8.11
C GLU A 719 -1.57 -30.29 -9.62
N TRP A 720 -2.44 -29.63 -10.40
CA TRP A 720 -2.43 -29.73 -11.86
C TRP A 720 -1.13 -29.22 -12.49
N CYS A 721 -0.61 -28.11 -11.96
CA CYS A 721 0.66 -27.54 -12.42
C CYS A 721 1.86 -28.43 -12.04
N GLU A 722 1.87 -28.98 -10.82
CA GLU A 722 2.92 -29.88 -10.33
C GLU A 722 3.00 -31.14 -11.21
N LYS A 723 1.86 -31.81 -11.48
CA LYS A 723 1.80 -32.97 -12.37
C LYS A 723 2.28 -32.67 -13.80
N ALA A 724 2.08 -31.44 -14.27
CA ALA A 724 2.48 -30.99 -15.60
C ALA A 724 3.93 -30.46 -15.64
N GLY A 725 4.65 -30.45 -14.52
CA GLY A 725 5.99 -29.87 -14.46
C GLY A 725 6.00 -28.35 -14.68
N ILE A 726 5.05 -27.62 -14.09
CA ILE A 726 4.95 -26.17 -14.18
C ILE A 726 5.26 -25.56 -12.81
N GLY A 727 6.34 -24.78 -12.72
CA GLY A 727 6.68 -24.05 -11.50
C GLY A 727 5.63 -22.98 -11.17
N THR A 728 5.18 -22.93 -9.91
CA THR A 728 4.15 -21.98 -9.44
C THR A 728 4.56 -21.17 -8.22
N VAL A 729 3.98 -19.99 -8.07
CA VAL A 729 4.04 -19.16 -6.85
C VAL A 729 2.62 -18.90 -6.37
N GLN A 730 2.43 -18.97 -5.04
CA GLN A 730 1.12 -18.76 -4.42
C GLN A 730 0.97 -17.36 -3.84
N ASN A 731 -0.16 -16.73 -4.12
CA ASN A 731 -0.56 -15.45 -3.55
C ASN A 731 -2.01 -15.55 -3.05
N LEU A 732 -2.16 -16.11 -1.85
CA LEU A 732 -3.45 -16.52 -1.27
C LEU A 732 -3.85 -15.66 -0.05
N ASP A 733 -5.16 -15.60 0.22
CA ASP A 733 -5.70 -14.89 1.38
C ASP A 733 -5.59 -15.70 2.66
N GLY A 734 -5.21 -15.06 3.77
CA GLY A 734 -5.41 -15.61 5.10
C GLY A 734 -4.55 -16.82 5.46
N THR A 735 -3.47 -17.07 4.70
CA THR A 735 -2.59 -18.22 4.90
C THR A 735 -1.47 -17.95 5.91
N PHE A 736 -1.19 -16.68 6.23
CA PHE A 736 -0.02 -16.28 7.01
C PHE A 736 0.08 -16.98 8.37
N TYR A 737 -0.98 -16.94 9.19
CA TYR A 737 -0.96 -17.58 10.51
C TYR A 737 -0.97 -19.12 10.46
N LYS A 738 -1.12 -19.71 9.27
CA LYS A 738 -1.00 -21.15 9.02
C LYS A 738 0.32 -21.52 8.33
N SER A 739 1.17 -20.54 8.04
CA SER A 739 2.48 -20.79 7.43
C SER A 739 3.38 -21.59 8.36
N ASP A 740 4.30 -22.35 7.77
CA ASP A 740 5.30 -23.13 8.51
C ASP A 740 6.08 -22.25 9.51
N ALA A 741 6.45 -21.03 9.10
CA ALA A 741 7.18 -20.10 9.96
C ALA A 741 6.40 -19.73 11.23
N VAL A 742 5.10 -19.43 11.11
CA VAL A 742 4.25 -19.10 12.26
C VAL A 742 4.02 -20.33 13.14
N ILE A 743 3.79 -21.49 12.54
CA ILE A 743 3.56 -22.74 13.28
C ILE A 743 4.81 -23.13 14.07
N HIS A 744 5.99 -23.12 13.45
CA HIS A 744 7.24 -23.43 14.14
C HIS A 744 7.57 -22.40 15.22
N PHE A 745 7.31 -21.10 14.97
CA PHE A 745 7.43 -20.08 16.01
C PHE A 745 6.47 -20.32 17.17
N LYS A 746 5.24 -20.76 16.90
CA LYS A 746 4.27 -21.12 17.94
C LYS A 746 4.74 -22.32 18.76
N MET A 747 5.32 -23.34 18.14
CA MET A 747 5.93 -24.49 18.83
C MET A 747 7.04 -24.06 19.79
N MET A 748 7.89 -23.11 19.38
CA MET A 748 8.90 -22.51 20.26
C MET A 748 8.26 -21.85 21.48
N LEU A 749 7.25 -21.00 21.28
CA LEU A 749 6.57 -20.33 22.40
C LEU A 749 5.89 -21.34 23.35
N ASP A 750 5.27 -22.38 22.80
CA ASP A 750 4.66 -23.46 23.58
C ASP A 750 5.68 -24.19 24.45
N ALA A 751 6.84 -24.55 23.89
CA ALA A 751 7.90 -25.23 24.64
C ALA A 751 8.50 -24.34 25.73
N LEU A 752 8.71 -23.06 25.44
CA LEU A 752 9.25 -22.10 26.42
C LEU A 752 8.26 -21.82 27.56
N LEU A 753 6.95 -21.80 27.28
CA LEU A 753 5.92 -21.50 28.27
C LEU A 753 5.53 -22.72 29.12
N TYR A 754 5.53 -23.91 28.51
CA TYR A 754 5.15 -25.18 29.14
C TYR A 754 6.31 -26.21 29.08
N PRO A 755 7.48 -25.90 29.66
CA PRO A 755 8.65 -26.79 29.58
C PRO A 755 8.45 -28.14 30.32
N GLY A 756 7.45 -28.23 31.21
CA GLY A 756 7.06 -29.45 31.91
C GLY A 756 6.13 -30.38 31.11
N GLU A 757 5.64 -29.95 29.94
CA GLU A 757 4.78 -30.76 29.08
C GLU A 757 5.56 -31.33 27.90
N ALA A 758 5.83 -32.65 27.94
CA ALA A 758 6.69 -33.31 26.97
C ALA A 758 6.26 -33.09 25.51
N LYS A 759 4.95 -33.03 25.23
CA LYS A 759 4.43 -32.80 23.88
C LYS A 759 4.95 -31.51 23.25
N HIS A 760 5.08 -30.42 24.02
CA HIS A 760 5.50 -29.12 23.53
C HIS A 760 7.00 -29.10 23.27
N VAL A 761 7.78 -29.65 24.21
CA VAL A 761 9.24 -29.78 24.08
C VAL A 761 9.61 -30.67 22.89
N VAL A 762 8.99 -31.86 22.76
CA VAL A 762 9.23 -32.80 21.65
C VAL A 762 8.90 -32.19 20.29
N ASN A 763 7.80 -31.44 20.18
CA ASN A 763 7.43 -30.78 18.92
C ASN A 763 8.45 -29.70 18.53
N PHE A 764 8.92 -28.90 19.49
CA PHE A 764 9.88 -27.85 19.19
C PHE A 764 11.26 -28.40 18.83
N LEU A 765 11.71 -29.47 19.49
CA LEU A 765 12.99 -30.11 19.20
C LEU A 765 13.05 -30.72 17.80
N GLN A 766 11.92 -31.24 17.31
CA GLN A 766 11.79 -31.77 15.95
C GLN A 766 11.57 -30.68 14.88
N SER A 767 11.35 -29.42 15.29
CA SER A 767 11.19 -28.31 14.36
C SER A 767 12.52 -27.94 13.67
N PRO A 768 12.51 -27.13 12.59
CA PRO A 768 13.72 -26.69 11.89
C PRO A 768 14.72 -25.92 12.76
N TYR A 769 14.32 -25.47 13.96
CA TYR A 769 15.22 -24.83 14.92
C TYR A 769 16.25 -25.81 15.45
N PHE A 770 15.83 -26.96 15.99
CA PHE A 770 16.75 -27.89 16.65
C PHE A 770 17.06 -29.14 15.81
N ARG A 771 16.15 -29.53 14.90
CA ARG A 771 16.34 -30.64 13.95
C ARG A 771 16.66 -31.99 14.60
N TYR A 772 16.24 -32.21 15.85
CA TYR A 772 16.36 -33.52 16.46
C TYR A 772 15.33 -34.46 15.82
N ALA A 773 15.78 -35.53 15.17
CA ALA A 773 14.91 -36.64 14.84
C ALA A 773 14.69 -37.48 16.10
N ILE A 774 13.48 -37.46 16.67
CA ILE A 774 13.13 -38.23 17.86
C ILE A 774 12.20 -39.37 17.44
N PRO A 775 12.70 -40.60 17.22
CA PRO A 775 11.87 -41.70 16.78
C PRO A 775 10.78 -42.02 17.80
N THR A 776 9.53 -42.15 17.34
CA THR A 776 8.37 -42.49 18.20
C THR A 776 8.60 -43.76 19.00
N LYS A 777 9.35 -44.73 18.46
CA LYS A 777 9.71 -45.99 19.13
C LYS A 777 10.45 -45.79 20.46
N LEU A 778 11.22 -44.71 20.61
CA LEU A 778 11.92 -44.38 21.86
C LEU A 778 11.00 -43.77 22.91
N LEU A 779 9.88 -43.18 22.49
CA LEU A 779 8.90 -42.54 23.38
C LEU A 779 7.82 -43.51 23.87
N ILE A 780 7.48 -44.55 23.07
CA ILE A 780 6.45 -45.55 23.41
C ILE A 780 6.65 -46.18 24.81
N PRO A 781 7.87 -46.62 25.22
CA PRO A 781 8.09 -47.21 26.54
C PRO A 781 7.76 -46.27 27.71
N LEU A 782 7.79 -44.95 27.45
CA LEU A 782 7.55 -43.91 28.46
C LEU A 782 6.05 -43.64 28.67
N LYS A 783 5.15 -44.28 27.90
CA LYS A 783 3.68 -44.26 28.06
C LYS A 783 3.05 -42.85 28.16
N GLY A 784 3.67 -41.85 27.52
CA GLY A 784 3.18 -40.47 27.55
C GLY A 784 3.42 -39.73 28.89
N ASP A 785 4.23 -40.29 29.79
CA ASP A 785 4.60 -39.66 31.06
C ASP A 785 5.57 -38.49 30.81
N SER A 786 5.08 -37.26 31.01
CA SER A 786 5.84 -36.05 30.68
C SER A 786 7.17 -35.93 31.43
N GLU A 787 7.21 -36.27 32.72
CA GLU A 787 8.44 -36.17 33.51
C GLU A 787 9.51 -37.13 33.01
N LYS A 788 9.12 -38.38 32.73
CA LYS A 788 10.05 -39.40 32.20
C LYS A 788 10.57 -39.02 30.82
N ILE A 789 9.69 -38.50 29.95
CA ILE A 789 10.08 -38.05 28.61
C ILE A 789 11.04 -36.87 28.70
N ILE A 790 10.75 -35.85 29.51
CA ILE A 790 11.62 -34.68 29.66
C ILE A 790 12.98 -35.09 30.24
N LYS A 791 13.00 -35.96 31.25
CA LYS A 791 14.24 -36.48 31.82
C LYS A 791 15.05 -37.28 30.79
N PHE A 792 14.38 -38.13 30.01
CA PHE A 792 15.00 -38.85 28.90
C PHE A 792 15.62 -37.87 27.90
N LEU A 793 14.88 -36.86 27.47
CA LEU A 793 15.35 -35.83 26.54
C LEU A 793 16.55 -35.05 27.08
N GLN A 794 16.50 -34.59 28.34
CA GLN A 794 17.60 -33.87 29.00
C GLN A 794 18.88 -34.72 29.06
N LEU A 795 18.76 -36.02 29.35
CA LEU A 795 19.91 -36.93 29.40
C LEU A 795 20.58 -37.12 28.03
N HIS A 796 19.82 -37.07 26.94
CA HIS A 796 20.32 -37.33 25.59
C HIS A 796 20.73 -36.06 24.83
N MET A 797 20.18 -34.89 25.19
CA MET A 797 20.43 -33.62 24.48
C MET A 797 21.20 -32.59 25.33
N GLY A 798 21.46 -32.87 26.61
CA GLY A 798 22.15 -31.96 27.51
C GLY A 798 21.37 -30.67 27.78
N ASN A 799 22.11 -29.56 27.96
CA ASN A 799 21.54 -28.25 28.35
C ASN A 799 21.06 -27.38 27.19
N ASP A 800 20.98 -27.94 25.98
CA ASP A 800 20.83 -27.17 24.75
C ASP A 800 19.51 -26.38 24.68
N PHE A 801 18.42 -26.92 25.21
CA PHE A 801 17.14 -26.22 25.36
C PHE A 801 17.01 -25.51 26.71
N THR A 802 17.49 -26.13 27.80
CA THR A 802 17.32 -25.60 29.16
C THR A 802 18.06 -24.29 29.39
N GLN A 803 19.17 -24.04 28.68
CA GLN A 803 19.87 -22.75 28.71
C GLN A 803 18.96 -21.56 28.38
N TYR A 804 18.05 -21.72 27.40
CA TYR A 804 17.15 -20.64 26.99
C TYR A 804 16.05 -20.39 28.04
N LEU A 805 15.64 -21.42 28.78
CA LEU A 805 14.71 -21.27 29.91
C LEU A 805 15.35 -20.49 31.06
N ASP A 806 16.63 -20.70 31.31
CA ASP A 806 17.37 -19.94 32.32
C ASP A 806 17.62 -18.49 31.87
N GLU A 807 17.85 -18.26 30.58
CA GLU A 807 18.01 -16.92 30.02
C GLU A 807 16.73 -16.11 30.07
N LEU A 808 15.55 -16.72 29.89
CA LEU A 808 14.25 -16.05 30.08
C LEU A 808 14.06 -15.47 31.48
N LYS A 809 14.79 -15.96 32.48
CA LYS A 809 14.77 -15.41 33.85
C LYS A 809 15.58 -14.10 33.97
N ARG A 810 16.46 -13.82 33.01
CA ARG A 810 17.46 -12.73 33.09
C ARG A 810 17.38 -11.73 31.93
N LEU A 811 16.87 -12.15 30.78
CA LEU A 811 16.80 -11.38 29.55
C LEU A 811 15.35 -11.12 29.13
N PRO A 812 15.09 -10.02 28.40
CA PRO A 812 13.79 -9.81 27.77
C PRO A 812 13.41 -10.95 26.84
N VAL A 813 12.12 -11.32 26.81
CA VAL A 813 11.59 -12.44 26.01
C VAL A 813 12.01 -12.35 24.54
N MET A 814 11.94 -11.16 23.93
CA MET A 814 12.32 -10.97 22.53
C MET A 814 13.82 -11.16 22.28
N ALA A 815 14.68 -10.84 23.25
CA ALA A 815 16.12 -11.08 23.12
C ALA A 815 16.43 -12.57 23.10
N VAL A 816 15.77 -13.37 23.96
CA VAL A 816 15.92 -14.83 23.97
C VAL A 816 15.38 -15.45 22.67
N ILE A 817 14.22 -15.01 22.19
CA ILE A 817 13.67 -15.45 20.90
C ILE A 817 14.64 -15.17 19.74
N GLN A 818 15.16 -13.94 19.64
CA GLN A 818 16.11 -13.57 18.60
C GLN A 818 17.40 -14.39 18.69
N LYS A 819 17.85 -14.67 19.91
CA LYS A 819 19.03 -15.50 20.17
C LYS A 819 18.82 -16.95 19.73
N ILE A 820 17.66 -17.55 20.02
CA ILE A 820 17.32 -18.89 19.54
C ILE A 820 17.34 -18.93 18.00
N ILE A 821 16.74 -17.94 17.32
CA ILE A 821 16.70 -17.87 15.85
C ILE A 821 18.12 -17.78 15.27
N SER A 822 19.00 -16.97 15.87
CA SER A 822 20.36 -16.75 15.36
C SER A 822 21.32 -17.90 15.67
N GLU A 823 21.38 -18.38 16.93
CA GLU A 823 22.32 -19.43 17.35
C GLU A 823 22.02 -20.79 16.74
N LYS A 824 20.72 -21.09 16.52
CA LYS A 824 20.30 -22.35 15.90
C LYS A 824 20.43 -22.36 14.39
N GLY A 825 20.77 -21.23 13.78
CA GLY A 825 20.99 -21.14 12.34
C GLY A 825 19.76 -21.51 11.52
N LEU A 826 18.56 -21.19 12.02
CA LEU A 826 17.28 -21.58 11.40
C LEU A 826 17.26 -21.29 9.89
N LEU A 827 17.63 -20.08 9.49
CA LEU A 827 17.62 -19.65 8.10
C LEU A 827 18.69 -20.34 7.23
N GLN A 828 19.79 -20.81 7.83
CA GLN A 828 20.84 -21.54 7.10
C GLN A 828 20.44 -22.99 6.82
N HIS A 829 19.46 -23.52 7.56
CA HIS A 829 19.11 -24.95 7.56
C HIS A 829 17.69 -25.25 7.11
N ILE A 830 16.87 -24.22 6.88
CA ILE A 830 15.49 -24.38 6.44
C ILE A 830 15.39 -25.05 5.05
N SER A 831 16.42 -24.92 4.19
CA SER A 831 16.50 -25.64 2.91
C SER A 831 16.41 -27.15 3.12
N SER A 832 17.21 -27.70 4.03
CA SER A 832 17.22 -29.14 4.33
C SER A 832 15.89 -29.65 4.89
N TYR A 833 15.14 -28.81 5.61
CA TYR A 833 13.78 -29.16 6.04
C TYR A 833 12.85 -29.33 4.84
N TYR A 834 12.90 -28.40 3.87
CA TYR A 834 12.09 -28.48 2.66
C TYR A 834 12.56 -29.59 1.70
N GLU A 835 13.86 -29.86 1.61
CA GLU A 835 14.41 -31.00 0.87
C GLU A 835 13.84 -32.32 1.37
N VAL A 836 13.72 -32.51 2.69
CA VAL A 836 13.08 -33.72 3.26
C VAL A 836 11.57 -33.68 3.05
N LYS A 837 10.92 -32.53 3.28
CA LYS A 837 9.46 -32.38 3.15
C LYS A 837 8.94 -32.62 1.73
N TYR A 838 9.72 -32.23 0.71
CA TYR A 838 9.43 -32.44 -0.71
C TYR A 838 10.19 -33.66 -1.28
N GLY A 839 10.97 -34.37 -0.46
CA GLY A 839 11.97 -35.36 -0.89
C GLY A 839 11.42 -36.62 -1.54
N ASP A 840 10.19 -37.01 -1.19
CA ASP A 840 9.67 -38.36 -1.44
C ASP A 840 8.92 -38.55 -2.77
N ASP A 841 8.81 -37.51 -3.63
CA ASP A 841 8.12 -37.63 -4.92
C ASP A 841 9.12 -37.86 -6.08
N PRO A 842 9.20 -39.07 -6.66
CA PRO A 842 10.09 -39.39 -7.78
C PRO A 842 9.59 -38.88 -9.14
N ASP A 843 8.35 -38.40 -9.25
CA ASP A 843 7.73 -38.02 -10.52
C ASP A 843 7.92 -36.52 -10.87
N ILE A 844 8.57 -35.73 -10.00
CA ILE A 844 8.79 -34.29 -10.19
C ILE A 844 10.19 -34.01 -10.76
N ASP A 845 10.28 -33.17 -11.80
CA ASP A 845 11.53 -32.69 -12.38
C ASP A 845 12.43 -32.02 -11.32
N GLU A 846 13.69 -32.43 -11.25
CA GLU A 846 14.67 -31.98 -10.24
C GLU A 846 14.90 -30.46 -10.27
N SER A 847 14.83 -29.84 -11.45
CA SER A 847 14.98 -28.38 -11.59
C SER A 847 13.79 -27.61 -11.03
N ILE A 848 12.57 -28.17 -11.14
CA ILE A 848 11.34 -27.59 -10.60
C ILE A 848 11.33 -27.74 -9.08
N LYS A 849 11.68 -28.93 -8.59
CA LYS A 849 11.81 -29.22 -7.16
C LYS A 849 12.79 -28.26 -6.47
N GLN A 850 13.94 -28.01 -7.09
CA GLN A 850 14.92 -27.05 -6.57
C GLN A 850 14.36 -25.63 -6.52
N LEU A 851 13.64 -25.21 -7.57
CA LEU A 851 13.00 -23.89 -7.62
C LEU A 851 11.91 -23.74 -6.54
N GLU A 852 11.10 -24.76 -6.31
CA GLU A 852 10.07 -24.76 -5.27
C GLU A 852 10.67 -24.67 -3.86
N ILE A 853 11.76 -25.41 -3.59
CA ILE A 853 12.50 -25.32 -2.33
C ILE A 853 13.02 -23.89 -2.14
N GLU A 854 13.66 -23.29 -3.14
CA GLU A 854 14.15 -21.91 -3.06
C GLU A 854 13.02 -20.90 -2.75
N ILE A 855 11.85 -21.07 -3.39
CA ILE A 855 10.68 -20.22 -3.14
C ILE A 855 10.16 -20.42 -1.71
N ALA A 856 10.03 -21.67 -1.27
CA ALA A 856 9.54 -22.00 0.07
C ALA A 856 10.46 -21.46 1.17
N VAL A 857 11.79 -21.57 0.99
CA VAL A 857 12.79 -20.99 1.90
C VAL A 857 12.65 -19.47 1.99
N LYS A 858 12.57 -18.78 0.85
CA LYS A 858 12.37 -17.32 0.82
C LYS A 858 11.03 -16.92 1.47
N GLN A 859 9.98 -17.71 1.28
CA GLN A 859 8.67 -17.45 1.89
C GLN A 859 8.73 -17.61 3.40
N TYR A 860 9.38 -18.66 3.88
CA TYR A 860 9.59 -18.91 5.30
C TYR A 860 10.32 -17.73 5.97
N GLU A 861 11.42 -17.27 5.36
CA GLU A 861 12.19 -16.14 5.84
C GLU A 861 11.35 -14.85 5.92
N LYS A 862 10.65 -14.49 4.83
CA LYS A 862 9.77 -13.32 4.82
C LYS A 862 8.64 -13.42 5.84
N ASN A 863 8.03 -14.61 5.99
CA ASN A 863 6.97 -14.84 6.96
C ASN A 863 7.46 -14.67 8.40
N LEU A 864 8.67 -15.18 8.71
CA LEU A 864 9.27 -15.05 10.04
C LEU A 864 9.55 -13.57 10.37
N TYR A 865 10.16 -12.82 9.45
CA TYR A 865 10.38 -11.38 9.67
C TYR A 865 9.09 -10.59 9.79
N HIS A 866 8.07 -10.92 8.98
CA HIS A 866 6.75 -10.30 9.10
C HIS A 866 6.13 -10.56 10.47
N LEU A 867 6.20 -11.81 10.96
CA LEU A 867 5.71 -12.17 12.29
C LEU A 867 6.43 -11.38 13.38
N MET A 868 7.77 -11.31 13.31
CA MET A 868 8.58 -10.55 14.27
C MET A 868 8.21 -9.07 14.27
N ASN A 869 7.99 -8.47 13.09
CA ASN A 869 7.56 -7.09 12.96
C ASN A 869 6.16 -6.85 13.55
N ILE A 870 5.21 -7.77 13.34
CA ILE A 870 3.88 -7.68 13.94
C ILE A 870 3.99 -7.75 15.46
N ILE A 871 4.75 -8.69 16.00
CA ILE A 871 4.96 -8.84 17.45
C ILE A 871 5.58 -7.57 18.02
N GLN A 872 6.63 -7.03 17.38
CA GLN A 872 7.30 -5.82 17.84
C GLN A 872 6.35 -4.61 17.86
N LYS A 873 5.59 -4.39 16.77
CA LYS A 873 4.59 -3.31 16.69
C LYS A 873 3.47 -3.45 17.73
N GLN A 874 3.05 -4.68 18.00
CA GLN A 874 1.94 -4.96 18.91
C GLN A 874 2.33 -4.82 20.38
N PHE A 875 3.58 -5.12 20.73
CA PHE A 875 4.06 -5.22 22.12
C PHE A 875 5.15 -4.20 22.47
N ASP A 876 5.19 -3.06 21.77
CA ASP A 876 6.29 -2.10 21.82
C ASP A 876 6.66 -1.67 23.26
N SER A 877 7.96 -1.85 23.56
CA SER A 877 8.73 -1.60 24.79
C SER A 877 8.00 -1.69 26.16
N MET A 878 8.25 -2.82 26.86
CA MET A 878 8.10 -3.13 28.31
C MET A 878 6.95 -4.04 28.78
N SER A 879 6.05 -4.53 27.91
CA SER A 879 4.88 -5.34 28.37
C SER A 879 4.59 -6.66 27.65
N GLY A 880 5.45 -7.08 26.71
CA GLY A 880 5.34 -8.39 26.06
C GLY A 880 5.89 -9.53 26.93
N THR A 881 5.08 -10.06 27.86
CA THR A 881 5.43 -11.32 28.53
C THR A 881 5.30 -12.48 27.53
N LEU A 882 6.00 -13.59 27.79
CA LEU A 882 5.90 -14.80 26.97
C LEU A 882 4.45 -15.27 26.85
N TRP A 883 3.70 -15.21 27.95
CA TRP A 883 2.26 -15.49 28.00
C TRP A 883 1.46 -14.58 27.05
N ASN A 884 1.68 -13.27 27.09
CA ASN A 884 0.93 -12.32 26.26
C ASN A 884 1.17 -12.54 24.76
N ILE A 885 2.42 -12.81 24.37
CA ILE A 885 2.77 -13.10 22.97
C ILE A 885 2.14 -14.44 22.54
N HIS A 886 2.22 -15.46 23.39
CA HIS A 886 1.64 -16.78 23.14
C HIS A 886 0.12 -16.74 22.98
N GLU A 887 -0.60 -16.11 23.91
CA GLU A 887 -2.06 -16.01 23.86
C GLU A 887 -2.52 -15.21 22.65
N TRP A 888 -1.85 -14.09 22.37
CA TRP A 888 -2.11 -13.30 21.18
C TRP A 888 -1.93 -14.13 19.91
N LEU A 889 -0.80 -14.83 19.75
CA LEU A 889 -0.54 -15.63 18.56
C LEU A 889 -1.54 -16.79 18.44
N THR A 890 -1.89 -17.44 19.56
CA THR A 890 -2.93 -18.49 19.59
C THR A 890 -4.28 -17.96 19.11
N LEU A 891 -4.67 -16.75 19.55
CA LEU A 891 -5.88 -16.09 19.09
C LEU A 891 -5.79 -15.74 17.61
N GLN A 892 -4.66 -15.22 17.12
CA GLN A 892 -4.50 -14.92 15.70
C GLN A 892 -4.61 -16.19 14.83
N ILE A 893 -3.97 -17.28 15.22
CA ILE A 893 -4.06 -18.57 14.50
C ILE A 893 -5.50 -19.10 14.45
N ARG A 894 -6.28 -18.91 15.52
CA ARG A 894 -7.68 -19.37 15.58
C ARG A 894 -8.65 -18.46 14.83
N VAL A 895 -8.48 -17.14 14.95
CA VAL A 895 -9.51 -16.14 14.61
C VAL A 895 -9.15 -15.36 13.35
N ASN A 896 -7.88 -15.08 13.11
CA ASN A 896 -7.46 -14.19 12.05
C ASN A 896 -7.17 -14.94 10.75
N ARG A 897 -8.14 -14.88 9.82
CA ARG A 897 -8.00 -15.37 8.44
C ARG A 897 -7.74 -14.26 7.43
N ASN A 898 -7.38 -13.07 7.90
CA ASN A 898 -7.25 -11.88 7.05
C ASN A 898 -5.80 -11.44 6.86
N GLU A 899 -4.89 -11.89 7.73
CA GLU A 899 -3.46 -11.61 7.58
C GLU A 899 -2.85 -12.51 6.51
N ASN A 900 -1.95 -11.89 5.78
CA ASN A 900 -1.67 -12.24 4.41
C ASN A 900 -0.16 -12.43 4.30
N GLU A 901 0.29 -13.52 3.65
CA GLU A 901 1.72 -13.77 3.50
C GLU A 901 2.37 -12.62 2.69
N PRO A 902 3.59 -12.17 3.06
CA PRO A 902 4.32 -11.19 2.27
C PRO A 902 4.63 -11.74 0.88
N MET A 903 4.47 -10.90 -0.14
CA MET A 903 4.71 -11.29 -1.53
C MET A 903 6.20 -11.58 -1.79
N ILE A 904 6.46 -12.62 -2.56
CA ILE A 904 7.75 -12.89 -3.20
C ILE A 904 7.64 -12.49 -4.66
N GLU A 905 8.65 -11.79 -5.18
CA GLU A 905 8.71 -11.53 -6.61
C GLU A 905 9.00 -12.85 -7.34
N PRO A 906 8.11 -13.30 -8.25
CA PRO A 906 8.36 -14.53 -9.00
C PRO A 906 9.60 -14.34 -9.89
N LYS A 907 10.40 -15.40 -10.05
CA LYS A 907 11.41 -15.44 -11.11
C LYS A 907 10.68 -15.42 -12.48
N LEU A 908 11.32 -14.85 -13.50
CA LEU A 908 10.82 -14.85 -14.88
C LEU A 908 10.48 -16.28 -15.32
N GLY A 909 9.25 -16.51 -15.79
CA GLY A 909 8.77 -17.81 -16.29
C GLY A 909 7.91 -18.64 -15.32
N VAL A 910 7.66 -18.16 -14.10
CA VAL A 910 6.82 -18.86 -13.08
C VAL A 910 5.36 -18.38 -13.14
N VAL A 911 4.41 -19.31 -12.99
CA VAL A 911 2.96 -19.02 -13.03
C VAL A 911 2.44 -18.65 -11.63
N GLU A 912 1.70 -17.56 -11.51
CA GLU A 912 1.15 -17.10 -10.21
C GLU A 912 -0.28 -17.60 -9.97
N ILE A 913 -0.50 -18.39 -8.93
CA ILE A 913 -1.83 -18.81 -8.48
C ILE A 913 -2.32 -17.84 -7.42
N THR A 914 -3.47 -17.19 -7.68
CA THR A 914 -4.01 -16.17 -6.77
C THR A 914 -5.53 -16.27 -6.61
N THR A 915 -6.04 -15.80 -5.48
CA THR A 915 -7.47 -15.58 -5.30
C THR A 915 -7.90 -14.26 -5.96
N VAL A 916 -9.17 -14.14 -6.33
CA VAL A 916 -9.70 -12.87 -6.88
C VAL A 916 -9.43 -11.68 -5.96
N HIS A 917 -9.61 -11.83 -4.63
CA HIS A 917 -9.39 -10.73 -3.68
C HIS A 917 -7.93 -10.27 -3.67
N ARG A 918 -6.98 -11.21 -3.69
CA ARG A 918 -5.54 -10.91 -3.78
C ARG A 918 -5.12 -10.31 -5.11
N SER A 919 -5.83 -10.66 -6.19
CA SER A 919 -5.56 -10.10 -7.50
C SER A 919 -5.91 -8.61 -7.61
N LYS A 920 -6.76 -8.07 -6.72
CA LYS A 920 -7.19 -6.66 -6.75
C LYS A 920 -5.97 -5.74 -6.68
N GLY A 921 -5.85 -4.83 -7.65
CA GLY A 921 -4.71 -3.92 -7.79
C GLY A 921 -3.54 -4.49 -8.61
N LEU A 922 -3.44 -5.81 -8.79
CA LEU A 922 -2.41 -6.45 -9.61
C LEU A 922 -2.78 -6.44 -11.10
N GLU A 923 -1.79 -6.75 -11.93
CA GLU A 923 -1.92 -6.82 -13.38
C GLU A 923 -1.07 -7.95 -13.98
N TYR A 924 -1.65 -8.65 -14.94
CA TYR A 924 -1.03 -9.81 -15.59
C TYR A 924 -1.15 -9.69 -17.10
N HIS A 925 -0.14 -10.18 -17.83
CA HIS A 925 -0.24 -10.33 -19.28
C HIS A 925 -1.44 -11.21 -19.64
N THR A 926 -1.47 -12.42 -19.06
CA THR A 926 -2.50 -13.43 -19.26
C THR A 926 -3.16 -13.75 -17.93
N VAL A 927 -4.49 -13.78 -17.91
CA VAL A 927 -5.31 -14.29 -16.81
C VAL A 927 -6.06 -15.52 -17.27
N ILE A 928 -5.97 -16.61 -16.52
CA ILE A 928 -6.71 -17.85 -16.75
C ILE A 928 -7.60 -18.12 -15.53
N MET A 929 -8.88 -18.37 -15.76
CA MET A 929 -9.85 -18.72 -14.72
C MET A 929 -10.25 -20.20 -14.87
N PRO A 930 -9.61 -21.13 -14.14
CA PRO A 930 -9.73 -22.57 -14.38
C PRO A 930 -11.01 -23.20 -13.81
N LYS A 931 -11.69 -22.55 -12.87
CA LYS A 931 -12.85 -23.11 -12.15
C LYS A 931 -13.99 -22.11 -12.07
N LEU A 932 -15.03 -22.32 -12.88
CA LEU A 932 -16.22 -21.45 -12.92
C LEU A 932 -17.51 -22.13 -12.42
N ASN A 933 -17.47 -23.43 -12.09
CA ASN A 933 -18.64 -24.23 -11.69
C ASN A 933 -18.89 -24.32 -10.17
N HIS A 934 -18.17 -23.53 -9.37
CA HIS A 934 -18.30 -23.56 -7.92
C HIS A 934 -19.54 -22.78 -7.47
N SER A 935 -20.36 -23.39 -6.61
CA SER A 935 -21.57 -22.74 -6.07
C SER A 935 -21.20 -21.61 -5.10
N PHE A 936 -21.93 -20.50 -5.16
CA PHE A 936 -21.81 -19.40 -4.20
C PHE A 936 -22.32 -19.78 -2.79
N SER A 937 -22.96 -20.95 -2.65
CA SER A 937 -23.65 -21.36 -1.43
C SER A 937 -22.71 -21.37 -0.22
N ASN A 938 -22.92 -20.37 0.63
CA ASN A 938 -22.56 -20.42 2.04
C ASN A 938 -23.48 -21.41 2.77
N LYS A 939 -22.97 -22.03 3.84
CA LYS A 939 -23.84 -22.62 4.88
C LYS A 939 -24.94 -21.61 5.20
N GLN A 940 -26.22 -22.00 5.10
CA GLN A 940 -27.35 -21.11 5.36
C GLN A 940 -27.16 -20.38 6.69
N ALA A 941 -27.09 -19.04 6.66
CA ALA A 941 -27.00 -18.26 7.88
C ALA A 941 -28.31 -18.39 8.68
N SER A 942 -28.18 -18.48 9.99
CA SER A 942 -29.30 -18.51 10.94
C SER A 942 -29.85 -17.12 11.25
N PHE A 943 -29.24 -16.06 10.70
CA PHE A 943 -29.55 -14.68 11.02
C PHE A 943 -29.32 -13.75 9.83
N TYR A 944 -30.26 -12.84 9.61
CA TYR A 944 -30.17 -11.76 8.65
C TYR A 944 -30.70 -10.48 9.31
N ILE A 945 -30.07 -9.34 9.01
CA ILE A 945 -30.50 -8.03 9.48
C ILE A 945 -30.92 -7.22 8.25
N GLN A 946 -32.07 -6.56 8.33
CA GLN A 946 -32.51 -5.64 7.28
C GLN A 946 -31.48 -4.52 7.08
N ASP A 947 -31.15 -4.26 5.81
CA ASP A 947 -30.26 -3.15 5.48
C ASP A 947 -30.97 -1.80 5.66
N GLU A 948 -30.19 -0.77 5.95
CA GLU A 948 -30.69 0.59 6.24
C GLU A 948 -31.50 1.16 5.06
N LYS A 949 -31.15 0.79 3.82
CA LYS A 949 -31.84 1.21 2.58
C LYS A 949 -33.27 0.70 2.46
N GLU A 950 -33.60 -0.38 3.16
CA GLU A 950 -34.89 -1.05 3.07
C GLU A 950 -35.82 -0.63 4.22
N MET A 951 -35.37 0.27 5.09
CA MET A 951 -36.15 0.76 6.23
C MET A 951 -37.21 1.76 5.77
N GLY A 952 -38.47 1.52 6.15
CA GLY A 952 -39.55 2.50 6.04
C GLY A 952 -39.81 3.29 7.33
N ASP A 953 -39.47 2.69 8.48
CA ASP A 953 -39.54 3.28 9.83
C ASP A 953 -38.15 3.20 10.49
N ASP A 954 -37.88 4.01 11.53
CA ASP A 954 -36.62 4.09 12.31
C ASP A 954 -36.20 2.79 13.06
N LYS A 955 -36.83 1.63 12.77
CA LYS A 955 -36.57 0.35 13.45
C LYS A 955 -36.09 -0.72 12.47
N ARG A 956 -34.94 -1.34 12.79
CA ARG A 956 -34.42 -2.47 12.01
C ARG A 956 -35.20 -3.75 12.30
N THR A 957 -35.60 -4.47 11.25
CA THR A 957 -36.14 -5.82 11.37
C THR A 957 -35.04 -6.87 11.24
N VAL A 958 -35.20 -8.02 11.91
CA VAL A 958 -34.26 -9.14 11.81
C VAL A 958 -34.97 -10.42 11.43
N GLY A 959 -34.32 -11.25 10.62
CA GLY A 959 -34.75 -12.59 10.26
C GLY A 959 -33.89 -13.61 10.98
N TRP A 960 -34.48 -14.52 11.74
CA TRP A 960 -33.72 -15.55 12.45
C TRP A 960 -34.32 -16.94 12.27
N LYS A 961 -33.45 -17.96 12.31
CA LYS A 961 -33.79 -19.37 12.20
C LYS A 961 -33.03 -20.19 13.24
N ALA A 962 -33.77 -20.95 14.05
CA ALA A 962 -33.26 -21.91 15.02
C ALA A 962 -33.81 -23.30 14.66
N LYS A 963 -32.96 -24.15 14.06
CA LYS A 963 -33.38 -25.43 13.44
C LYS A 963 -34.54 -25.23 12.46
N ASP A 964 -35.73 -25.73 12.77
CA ASP A 964 -36.91 -25.67 11.90
C ASP A 964 -37.80 -24.44 12.18
N ILE A 965 -37.52 -23.71 13.26
CA ILE A 965 -38.22 -22.47 13.60
C ILE A 965 -37.57 -21.32 12.85
N LYS A 966 -38.39 -20.52 12.19
CA LYS A 966 -37.99 -19.24 11.61
C LYS A 966 -39.06 -18.19 11.91
N ASN A 967 -38.66 -16.94 12.03
CA ASN A 967 -39.62 -15.85 12.12
C ASN A 967 -40.16 -15.46 10.72
N ASN A 968 -41.19 -14.59 10.72
CA ASN A 968 -41.86 -14.11 9.51
C ASN A 968 -40.95 -13.34 8.53
N TYR A 969 -39.83 -12.78 8.98
CA TYR A 969 -38.92 -12.01 8.13
C TYR A 969 -37.80 -12.83 7.48
N PHE A 970 -37.51 -14.04 7.98
CA PHE A 970 -36.34 -14.83 7.58
C PHE A 970 -36.27 -15.10 6.08
N ALA A 971 -37.37 -15.57 5.47
CA ALA A 971 -37.38 -15.95 4.05
C ALA A 971 -37.19 -14.74 3.12
N THR A 972 -37.81 -13.61 3.46
CA THR A 972 -37.70 -12.37 2.68
C THR A 972 -36.28 -11.83 2.72
N LEU A 973 -35.68 -11.72 3.93
CA LEU A 973 -34.31 -11.23 4.08
C LEU A 973 -33.27 -12.19 3.48
N GLN A 974 -33.53 -13.50 3.52
CA GLN A 974 -32.70 -14.49 2.84
C GLN A 974 -32.68 -14.29 1.32
N ASN A 975 -33.83 -13.98 0.71
CA ASN A 975 -33.90 -13.74 -0.74
C ASN A 975 -33.11 -12.49 -1.15
N TYR A 976 -33.22 -11.40 -0.39
CA TYR A 976 -32.41 -10.19 -0.62
C TYR A 976 -30.91 -10.48 -0.46
N GLU A 977 -30.51 -11.17 0.60
CA GLU A 977 -29.10 -11.52 0.80
C GLU A 977 -28.56 -12.43 -0.31
N SER A 978 -29.38 -13.37 -0.81
CA SER A 978 -28.99 -14.25 -1.91
C SER A 978 -28.72 -13.47 -3.20
N PHE A 979 -29.57 -12.50 -3.53
CA PHE A 979 -29.32 -11.62 -4.68
C PHE A 979 -28.10 -10.73 -4.46
N GLU A 980 -27.91 -10.20 -3.25
CA GLU A 980 -26.70 -9.45 -2.91
C GLU A 980 -25.44 -10.30 -3.09
N VAL A 981 -25.45 -11.59 -2.71
CA VAL A 981 -24.34 -12.52 -3.00
C VAL A 981 -24.06 -12.60 -4.51
N GLU A 982 -25.08 -12.75 -5.37
CA GLU A 982 -24.86 -12.74 -6.83
C GLU A 982 -24.20 -11.43 -7.31
N ARG A 983 -24.58 -10.28 -6.75
CA ARG A 983 -24.00 -8.96 -7.09
C ARG A 983 -22.55 -8.82 -6.63
N GLU A 984 -22.20 -9.35 -5.47
CA GLU A 984 -20.80 -9.41 -5.02
C GLU A 984 -19.98 -10.36 -5.88
N GLU A 985 -20.50 -11.53 -6.23
CA GLU A 985 -19.83 -12.49 -7.10
C GLU A 985 -19.66 -11.95 -8.54
N THR A 986 -20.60 -11.15 -9.02
CA THR A 986 -20.47 -10.42 -10.31
C THR A 986 -19.34 -9.38 -10.24
N ARG A 987 -19.21 -8.64 -9.13
CA ARG A 987 -18.09 -7.72 -8.90
C ARG A 987 -16.75 -8.45 -8.80
N LEU A 988 -16.71 -9.63 -8.18
CA LEU A 988 -15.52 -10.49 -8.16
C LEU A 988 -15.12 -10.91 -9.57
N LEU A 989 -16.07 -11.31 -10.42
CA LEU A 989 -15.81 -11.58 -11.84
C LEU A 989 -15.27 -10.35 -12.58
N TYR A 990 -15.89 -9.18 -12.38
CA TYR A 990 -15.39 -7.91 -12.93
C TYR A 990 -13.94 -7.65 -12.53
N VAL A 991 -13.60 -7.80 -11.24
CA VAL A 991 -12.23 -7.63 -10.74
C VAL A 991 -11.28 -8.61 -11.42
N ALA A 992 -11.63 -9.91 -11.46
CA ALA A 992 -10.80 -10.97 -12.05
C ALA A 992 -10.53 -10.73 -13.54
N MET A 993 -11.59 -10.48 -14.32
CA MET A 993 -11.50 -10.26 -15.78
C MET A 993 -10.70 -8.99 -16.10
N THR A 994 -10.84 -7.94 -15.30
CA THR A 994 -10.08 -6.68 -15.48
C THR A 994 -8.63 -6.76 -15.00
N ARG A 995 -8.12 -7.90 -14.53
CA ARG A 995 -6.67 -8.05 -14.23
C ARG A 995 -5.83 -8.31 -15.48
N ALA A 996 -6.46 -8.78 -16.56
CA ALA A 996 -5.80 -9.08 -17.82
C ALA A 996 -5.40 -7.79 -18.58
N LYS A 997 -4.14 -7.73 -19.03
CA LYS A 997 -3.65 -6.68 -19.92
C LYS A 997 -3.89 -7.02 -21.39
N LYS A 998 -3.65 -8.27 -21.77
CA LYS A 998 -3.66 -8.73 -23.17
C LYS A 998 -4.58 -9.91 -23.39
N ARG A 999 -4.49 -10.94 -22.53
CA ARG A 999 -5.18 -12.22 -22.75
C ARG A 999 -6.00 -12.66 -21.53
N LEU A 1000 -7.24 -13.08 -21.76
CA LEU A 1000 -8.16 -13.60 -20.76
C LEU A 1000 -8.76 -14.94 -21.24
N ILE A 1001 -8.64 -15.98 -20.41
CA ILE A 1001 -9.12 -17.33 -20.71
C ILE A 1001 -10.07 -17.79 -19.59
N LEU A 1002 -11.29 -18.18 -19.94
CA LEU A 1002 -12.35 -18.58 -19.02
C LEU A 1002 -12.76 -20.05 -19.27
N MET A 1003 -12.43 -20.97 -18.37
CA MET A 1003 -12.80 -22.39 -18.56
C MET A 1003 -14.29 -22.60 -18.24
N MET A 1004 -15.13 -22.56 -19.27
CA MET A 1004 -16.59 -22.61 -19.14
C MET A 1004 -17.04 -24.06 -18.92
N PRO A 1005 -17.88 -24.36 -17.92
CA PRO A 1005 -18.40 -25.70 -17.73
C PRO A 1005 -19.51 -26.02 -18.76
N GLU A 1006 -19.46 -27.18 -19.40
CA GLU A 1006 -20.53 -27.65 -20.30
C GLU A 1006 -21.88 -27.72 -19.60
N LYS A 1007 -21.89 -28.22 -18.35
CA LYS A 1007 -23.07 -28.24 -17.49
C LYS A 1007 -23.04 -27.06 -16.53
N ILE A 1008 -23.75 -25.99 -16.91
CA ILE A 1008 -23.91 -24.79 -16.09
C ILE A 1008 -24.90 -25.06 -14.96
N SER A 1009 -24.45 -24.89 -13.72
CA SER A 1009 -25.29 -24.99 -12.52
C SER A 1009 -25.67 -23.60 -12.02
N GLU A 1010 -26.87 -23.45 -11.43
CA GLU A 1010 -27.30 -22.19 -10.81
C GLU A 1010 -26.34 -21.73 -9.70
N ASN A 1011 -26.33 -20.43 -9.42
CA ASN A 1011 -25.48 -19.82 -8.40
C ASN A 1011 -23.97 -20.13 -8.60
N THR A 1012 -23.50 -20.11 -9.83
CA THR A 1012 -22.08 -20.27 -10.18
C THR A 1012 -21.61 -19.14 -11.10
N TRP A 1013 -20.29 -18.90 -11.17
CA TRP A 1013 -19.74 -17.94 -12.13
C TRP A 1013 -20.03 -18.35 -13.58
N GLY A 1014 -20.02 -19.66 -13.87
CA GLY A 1014 -20.42 -20.19 -15.18
C GLY A 1014 -21.85 -19.79 -15.55
N ASN A 1015 -22.77 -19.72 -14.59
CA ASN A 1015 -24.14 -19.23 -14.82
C ASN A 1015 -24.20 -17.72 -15.09
N LEU A 1016 -23.47 -16.90 -14.33
CA LEU A 1016 -23.42 -15.45 -14.57
C LEU A 1016 -22.85 -15.11 -15.94
N LEU A 1017 -21.78 -15.80 -16.34
CA LEU A 1017 -21.14 -15.64 -17.65
C LEU A 1017 -21.99 -16.22 -18.78
N GLY A 1018 -22.58 -17.40 -18.60
CA GLY A 1018 -23.44 -18.03 -19.60
C GLY A 1018 -24.66 -17.18 -19.95
N ARG A 1019 -25.32 -16.57 -18.94
CA ARG A 1019 -26.42 -15.63 -19.15
C ARG A 1019 -25.96 -14.41 -19.98
N ALA A 1020 -24.80 -13.83 -19.66
CA ALA A 1020 -24.27 -12.68 -20.41
C ALA A 1020 -23.85 -13.04 -21.84
N PHE A 1021 -23.17 -14.17 -22.05
CA PHE A 1021 -22.72 -14.58 -23.38
C PHE A 1021 -23.89 -14.94 -24.31
N ASN A 1022 -24.97 -15.51 -23.79
CA ASN A 1022 -26.16 -15.78 -24.59
C ASN A 1022 -26.76 -14.48 -25.12
N GLU A 1023 -26.92 -13.45 -24.28
CA GLU A 1023 -27.44 -12.14 -24.73
C GLU A 1023 -26.51 -11.47 -25.74
N VAL A 1024 -25.20 -11.48 -25.51
CA VAL A 1024 -24.21 -10.89 -26.45
C VAL A 1024 -24.21 -11.59 -27.81
N ASN A 1025 -24.45 -12.91 -27.85
CA ASN A 1025 -24.50 -13.69 -29.09
C ASN A 1025 -25.86 -13.58 -29.81
N HIS A 1026 -26.95 -13.22 -29.13
CA HIS A 1026 -28.26 -12.99 -29.74
C HIS A 1026 -28.38 -11.62 -30.45
N GLU A 1027 -27.48 -10.67 -30.18
CA GLU A 1027 -27.38 -9.39 -30.92
C GLU A 1027 -26.56 -9.49 -32.24
N ARG A 1028 -26.09 -10.69 -32.61
CA ARG A 1028 -25.52 -11.01 -33.93
C ARG A 1028 -26.54 -11.73 -34.79
#